data_AF-A0A1G8RJ39-F1
#
_entry.id   AF-A0A1G8RJ39-F1
#
_cell.length_a   1.000
_cell.length_b   1.000
_cell.length_c   1.000
_cell.angle_alpha   90.00
_cell.angle_beta   90.00
_cell.angle_gamma   90.00
#
_symmetry.space_group_name_H-M   'P 1'
#
loop_
_entity.id
_entity.type
_entity.pdbx_description
1 polymer ?
#
loop_
_entity_poly.entity_id
_entity_poly.type
_entity_poly.pdbx_seq_one_letter_code
_entity_poly.pdbx_strand_id
1 'polypeptide(L)'
;MRLFNSANGFVSILLFELCCLLWAGAGWSQQFDDSFPIVGPPNEGRHKADAIDLGKPDSTFYFVDARDSREYSNDAGGKARDIYYKFEVERPMDIIIHNFRSKVQATRTHLYKIRELEDHEVPEGEMCPEIACSDEVNWDMVDELCSHYIDKMSEFGYGGNNRGLLCMKRLEKGTYYVMSEGDEYYCTDSDYNGIIVTTIRGFAAEGNHPDYPIFAGIYGQDFNYEDDRDPWYYYSERGNTTIVYYVFTLRHAMDVTISQKWSDSIGGKVFLESDKTSIEFYEDILSLQLLPGNYQVELNSNSFSAPCLCISGRMSDYSDPWENLPPGLTETCNYIYPIRPTIETSSVAEIASGQAIHTIQYFDGLGRPSQVVDRGSSPLHKDVLWFQEYDLQGREGRKWLPVVSTGDGGYVAKDYFTFFSRSFYSGDSCAYSYPVYEDSPLNRVMEHYGEGSEWHEKGKSVKTGYHLNTLEDSLLNCLRFRITEVSDTLFTIDNCGNYESGALHVECKSDEDGNVSCFFTDHAGRTVLRRELPGDSVPSAYCDTYFIYDGNGHLQAVLPPAAIDKMQVTGSYSSASSACLEQYAYFYRYDRRNRCIAKKLPGSRWECFVYDDADHLILSQDGNLRLRGEWKFSLSDAMGRVVLTGICRNEVVDVSTFLCGVVAEAVYSPYNTDTIFGGYSIHGVTLSSPVLHSVSYYDSYAFLGQNGFPSYAYDESLEMEGYGAWYGDSCSVYSHKGLQTGSISFPLQAHAPALYSVSYYDKYRRCIQTHTSHLLDGRDSEYFSYDFAGKLLKRLHV
;
A
#
# COMPACT_ATOMS: atom_id res chain seq x y z
N MET A 1 32.65 45.69 14.61
CA MET A 1 33.98 45.18 14.22
C MET A 1 33.84 43.66 14.04
N ARG A 2 33.83 43.20 12.77
CA ARG A 2 34.04 41.82 12.24
C ARG A 2 33.35 40.63 12.94
N LEU A 3 32.32 39.99 12.36
CA LEU A 3 32.30 39.02 11.24
C LEU A 3 33.12 37.74 11.49
N PHE A 4 32.43 36.58 11.57
CA PHE A 4 32.74 35.26 10.97
C PHE A 4 31.53 34.33 11.25
N ASN A 5 30.56 34.19 10.34
CA ASN A 5 30.48 33.30 9.17
C ASN A 5 30.51 31.80 9.48
N SER A 6 29.32 31.21 9.53
CA SER A 6 29.01 29.85 9.09
C SER A 6 28.94 29.82 7.55
N ALA A 7 29.79 29.02 6.90
CA ALA A 7 29.66 28.72 5.47
C ALA A 7 30.50 27.48 5.13
N ASN A 8 29.91 26.29 5.29
CA ASN A 8 30.32 25.09 4.57
C ASN A 8 29.04 24.46 4.04
N GLY A 9 28.78 24.66 2.75
CA GLY A 9 27.58 24.17 2.06
C GLY A 9 27.19 24.95 0.80
N PHE A 10 27.80 26.10 0.51
CA PHE A 10 27.43 27.00 -0.61
C PHE A 10 28.61 27.37 -1.53
N VAL A 11 29.47 26.41 -1.90
CA VAL A 11 30.67 26.70 -2.74
C VAL A 11 30.62 26.10 -4.15
N SER A 12 29.56 25.38 -4.56
CA SER A 12 29.55 24.79 -5.92
C SER A 12 28.55 25.39 -6.92
N ILE A 13 27.74 26.39 -6.55
CA ILE A 13 26.68 26.92 -7.46
C ILE A 13 26.90 28.40 -7.82
N LEU A 14 27.69 29.15 -7.06
CA LEU A 14 27.95 30.57 -7.30
C LEU A 14 29.12 30.87 -8.26
N LEU A 15 29.82 29.85 -8.79
CA LEU A 15 30.89 30.06 -9.79
C LEU A 15 30.42 29.91 -11.24
N PHE A 16 29.19 29.45 -11.49
CA PHE A 16 28.67 29.28 -12.84
C PHE A 16 27.82 30.47 -13.30
N GLU A 17 27.10 31.14 -12.40
CA GLU A 17 26.28 32.31 -12.75
C GLU A 17 27.07 33.62 -12.87
N LEU A 18 28.30 33.70 -12.33
CA LEU A 18 29.12 34.92 -12.43
C LEU A 18 29.92 35.03 -13.75
N CYS A 19 30.01 33.96 -14.54
CA CYS A 19 30.68 33.99 -15.85
C CYS A 19 29.74 34.38 -17.00
N CYS A 20 28.43 34.20 -16.86
CA CYS A 20 27.46 34.54 -17.92
C CYS A 20 26.98 36.00 -17.85
N LEU A 21 27.16 36.71 -16.73
CA LEU A 21 26.71 38.09 -16.54
C LEU A 21 27.78 39.16 -16.76
N LEU A 22 29.04 38.79 -17.03
CA LEU A 22 30.13 39.74 -17.28
C LEU A 22 30.41 40.04 -18.76
N TRP A 23 29.55 39.61 -19.68
CA TRP A 23 29.63 39.94 -21.11
C TRP A 23 28.31 40.41 -21.74
N ALA A 24 27.38 40.93 -20.94
CA ALA A 24 26.16 41.55 -21.42
C ALA A 24 25.96 42.90 -20.71
N GLY A 25 26.74 43.91 -21.12
CA GLY A 25 26.70 45.19 -20.43
C GLY A 25 27.60 46.27 -21.01
N ALA A 26 27.49 46.54 -22.31
CA ALA A 26 27.70 47.87 -22.89
C ALA A 26 27.35 47.80 -24.37
N GLY A 27 26.36 48.58 -24.80
CA GLY A 27 26.23 48.91 -26.21
C GLY A 27 27.57 49.46 -26.70
N TRP A 28 27.96 49.00 -27.87
CA TRP A 28 28.70 49.68 -28.95
C TRP A 28 28.77 48.63 -30.06
N SER A 29 28.49 49.05 -31.30
CA SER A 29 28.58 48.22 -32.49
C SER A 29 30.00 47.65 -32.62
N GLN A 30 30.19 46.39 -32.27
CA GLN A 30 31.36 45.63 -32.72
C GLN A 30 30.98 44.94 -34.02
N GLN A 31 31.51 45.46 -35.12
CA GLN A 31 31.72 44.66 -36.33
C GLN A 31 32.44 43.38 -35.91
N PHE A 32 31.78 42.23 -36.05
CA PHE A 32 32.44 40.94 -35.92
C PHE A 32 33.36 40.78 -37.14
N ASP A 33 34.66 40.83 -36.89
CA ASP A 33 35.75 40.67 -37.87
C ASP A 33 35.81 39.20 -38.36
N ASP A 34 36.24 39.01 -39.61
CA ASP A 34 36.18 37.82 -40.48
C ASP A 34 37.02 36.60 -40.04
N SER A 35 37.25 36.42 -38.74
CA SER A 35 38.13 35.41 -38.16
C SER A 35 37.46 34.54 -37.10
N PHE A 36 36.41 33.80 -37.49
CA PHE A 36 36.05 32.59 -36.73
C PHE A 36 37.20 31.57 -36.89
N PRO A 37 37.87 31.14 -35.82
CA PRO A 37 38.88 30.09 -35.92
C PRO A 37 38.20 28.80 -36.35
N ILE A 38 38.78 28.08 -37.31
CA ILE A 38 38.35 26.71 -37.63
C ILE A 38 38.60 25.87 -36.37
N VAL A 39 37.57 25.21 -35.85
CA VAL A 39 37.62 24.48 -34.56
C VAL A 39 37.68 22.97 -34.82
N GLY A 40 38.53 22.25 -34.08
CA GLY A 40 38.53 20.78 -34.00
C GLY A 40 39.55 20.03 -34.89
N PRO A 41 39.80 18.72 -34.62
CA PRO A 41 40.69 17.90 -35.42
C PRO A 41 40.10 17.63 -36.83
N PRO A 42 40.94 17.47 -37.87
CA PRO A 42 40.52 17.45 -39.29
C PRO A 42 39.70 16.23 -39.74
N ASN A 43 39.39 15.30 -38.83
CA ASN A 43 38.71 14.04 -39.16
C ASN A 43 37.29 13.91 -38.57
N GLU A 44 36.89 14.77 -37.63
CA GLU A 44 35.55 14.74 -37.03
C GLU A 44 34.51 15.45 -37.89
N GLY A 45 33.33 14.85 -38.00
CA GLY A 45 32.22 15.30 -38.85
C GLY A 45 32.40 14.99 -40.33
N ARG A 46 33.52 14.34 -40.70
CA ARG A 46 33.91 14.09 -42.09
C ARG A 46 33.00 13.11 -42.80
N HIS A 47 32.50 12.13 -42.07
CA HIS A 47 31.53 11.13 -42.51
C HIS A 47 30.40 11.06 -41.49
N LYS A 48 29.23 10.53 -41.90
CA LYS A 48 28.10 10.31 -40.96
C LYS A 48 28.49 9.47 -39.74
N ALA A 49 29.34 8.46 -39.93
CA ALA A 49 29.83 7.58 -38.86
C ALA A 49 30.64 8.31 -37.79
N ASP A 50 31.32 9.39 -38.19
CA ASP A 50 32.23 10.18 -37.35
C ASP A 50 31.66 11.58 -37.05
N ALA A 51 30.33 11.73 -37.06
CA ALA A 51 29.66 13.01 -36.83
C ALA A 51 30.12 13.69 -35.52
N ILE A 52 30.20 15.02 -35.55
CA ILE A 52 30.58 15.82 -34.37
C ILE A 52 29.47 15.68 -33.31
N ASP A 53 29.78 15.00 -32.21
CA ASP A 53 28.83 14.73 -31.13
C ASP A 53 28.72 15.94 -30.20
N LEU A 54 27.52 16.50 -30.13
CA LEU A 54 27.13 17.63 -29.30
C LEU A 54 26.70 17.20 -27.89
N GLY A 55 26.62 15.89 -27.66
CA GLY A 55 26.16 15.29 -26.42
C GLY A 55 24.64 15.26 -26.31
N LYS A 56 24.18 15.15 -25.05
CA LYS A 56 22.77 15.04 -24.67
C LYS A 56 22.34 16.29 -23.90
N PRO A 57 22.08 17.41 -24.57
CA PRO A 57 21.65 18.62 -23.88
C PRO A 57 20.33 18.36 -23.15
N ASP A 58 20.35 18.56 -21.83
CA ASP A 58 19.19 18.43 -20.96
C ASP A 58 18.49 19.79 -20.74
N SER A 59 19.02 20.90 -21.27
CA SER A 59 18.56 22.28 -21.09
C SER A 59 18.82 23.14 -22.33
N THR A 60 18.38 24.41 -22.34
CA THR A 60 18.60 25.32 -23.47
C THR A 60 20.08 25.43 -23.80
N PHE A 61 20.46 25.16 -25.05
CA PHE A 61 21.85 25.09 -25.48
C PHE A 61 22.12 25.94 -26.73
N TYR A 62 23.38 26.35 -26.88
CA TYR A 62 23.88 27.12 -28.00
C TYR A 62 25.20 26.52 -28.47
N PHE A 63 25.22 26.05 -29.71
CA PHE A 63 26.41 25.50 -30.35
C PHE A 63 26.71 26.25 -31.64
N VAL A 64 27.99 26.56 -31.87
CA VAL A 64 28.50 27.12 -33.12
C VAL A 64 29.80 26.43 -33.46
N ASP A 65 29.90 25.98 -34.70
CA ASP A 65 31.12 25.39 -35.25
C ASP A 65 31.39 25.90 -36.66
N ALA A 66 32.67 26.05 -36.99
CA ALA A 66 33.15 26.57 -38.26
C ALA A 66 34.10 25.55 -38.90
N ARG A 67 33.69 24.93 -40.00
CA ARG A 67 34.49 23.93 -40.73
C ARG A 67 34.68 24.33 -42.18
N ASP A 68 35.83 23.98 -42.74
CA ASP A 68 36.09 24.11 -44.17
C ASP A 68 35.61 22.84 -44.88
N SER A 69 34.43 22.90 -45.51
CA SER A 69 33.82 21.73 -46.15
C SER A 69 34.70 21.12 -47.25
N ARG A 70 35.70 21.85 -47.77
CA ARG A 70 36.69 21.32 -48.74
C ARG A 70 37.53 20.16 -48.21
N GLU A 71 37.54 19.92 -46.91
CA GLU A 71 38.24 18.78 -46.28
C GLU A 71 37.32 17.57 -46.03
N TYR A 72 36.02 17.74 -46.23
CA TYR A 72 34.97 16.78 -45.84
C TYR A 72 34.58 15.83 -46.98
N SER A 73 33.80 14.77 -46.68
CA SER A 73 33.28 13.84 -47.69
C SER A 73 31.97 14.36 -48.31
N ASN A 74 31.41 13.60 -49.24
CA ASN A 74 30.13 13.88 -49.87
C ASN A 74 29.33 12.57 -49.82
N ASP A 75 28.92 12.22 -48.61
CA ASP A 75 28.22 10.95 -48.35
C ASP A 75 26.76 11.03 -48.84
N ALA A 76 26.20 12.24 -49.01
CA ALA A 76 24.84 12.47 -49.52
C ALA A 76 24.69 12.43 -51.06
N GLY A 77 25.80 12.45 -51.82
CA GLY A 77 25.82 12.16 -53.26
C GLY A 77 25.71 13.36 -54.22
N GLY A 78 26.05 14.58 -53.77
CA GLY A 78 26.10 15.82 -54.57
C GLY A 78 27.46 16.11 -55.22
N LYS A 79 27.80 17.39 -55.37
CA LYS A 79 29.15 17.94 -55.60
C LYS A 79 29.66 18.71 -54.37
N ALA A 80 28.77 19.31 -53.57
CA ALA A 80 29.10 19.86 -52.27
C ALA A 80 29.54 18.75 -51.30
N ARG A 81 30.28 19.16 -50.26
CA ARG A 81 30.79 18.27 -49.22
C ARG A 81 30.06 18.56 -47.92
N ASP A 82 29.81 17.48 -47.19
CA ASP A 82 28.88 17.39 -46.08
C ASP A 82 29.62 17.47 -44.75
N ILE A 83 29.12 18.30 -43.84
CA ILE A 83 29.58 18.33 -42.44
C ILE A 83 28.47 17.77 -41.57
N TYR A 84 28.77 16.68 -40.84
CA TYR A 84 27.81 16.00 -39.98
C TYR A 84 27.97 16.34 -38.51
N TYR A 85 26.87 16.68 -37.85
CA TYR A 85 26.72 16.86 -36.41
C TYR A 85 25.69 15.88 -35.85
N LYS A 86 25.83 15.48 -34.59
CA LYS A 86 24.92 14.57 -33.89
C LYS A 86 24.57 15.15 -32.51
N PHE A 87 23.30 15.10 -32.13
CA PHE A 87 22.85 15.42 -30.77
C PHE A 87 21.70 14.52 -30.33
N GLU A 88 21.55 14.31 -29.04
CA GLU A 88 20.42 13.58 -28.45
C GLU A 88 19.54 14.52 -27.64
N VAL A 89 18.28 14.63 -28.05
CA VAL A 89 17.27 15.41 -27.35
C VAL A 89 16.64 14.52 -26.29
N GLU A 90 16.80 14.85 -25.00
CA GLU A 90 16.23 14.04 -23.90
C GLU A 90 14.82 14.46 -23.48
N ARG A 91 14.41 15.69 -23.84
CA ARG A 91 13.06 16.26 -23.64
C ARG A 91 12.65 17.10 -24.85
N PRO A 92 11.35 17.27 -25.16
CA PRO A 92 10.93 18.07 -26.32
C PRO A 92 11.59 19.46 -26.33
N MET A 93 12.25 19.80 -27.44
CA MET A 93 12.96 21.08 -27.60
C MET A 93 12.58 21.78 -28.90
N ASP A 94 12.47 23.09 -28.87
CA ASP A 94 12.44 23.90 -30.09
C ASP A 94 13.87 24.07 -30.60
N ILE A 95 14.15 23.63 -31.82
CA ILE A 95 15.48 23.62 -32.41
C ILE A 95 15.54 24.64 -33.55
N ILE A 96 16.58 25.48 -33.55
CA ILE A 96 16.88 26.44 -34.62
C ILE A 96 18.29 26.16 -35.11
N ILE A 97 18.42 25.89 -36.42
CA ILE A 97 19.67 25.58 -37.09
C ILE A 97 19.86 26.58 -38.22
N HIS A 98 21.02 27.23 -38.30
CA HIS A 98 21.30 28.16 -39.38
C HIS A 98 22.78 28.28 -39.72
N ASN A 99 23.04 28.70 -40.96
CA ASN A 99 24.39 28.85 -41.53
C ASN A 99 24.76 30.32 -41.81
N PHE A 100 24.08 31.27 -41.17
CA PHE A 100 24.17 32.72 -41.48
C PHE A 100 25.55 33.34 -41.38
N ARG A 101 26.51 32.72 -40.69
CA ARG A 101 27.88 33.23 -40.56
C ARG A 101 28.87 32.58 -41.54
N SER A 102 28.40 31.71 -42.43
CA SER A 102 29.25 31.03 -43.42
C SER A 102 29.91 32.00 -44.39
N LYS A 103 31.11 31.67 -44.90
CA LYS A 103 31.73 32.42 -46.00
C LYS A 103 31.19 31.99 -47.37
N VAL A 104 30.74 30.73 -47.46
CA VAL A 104 30.02 30.22 -48.64
C VAL A 104 28.72 31.02 -48.79
N GLN A 105 28.47 31.54 -50.00
CA GLN A 105 27.32 32.42 -50.25
C GLN A 105 26.00 31.66 -50.20
N ALA A 106 25.99 30.41 -50.66
CA ALA A 106 24.82 29.55 -50.67
C ALA A 106 25.05 28.27 -49.84
N THR A 107 24.20 27.99 -48.85
CA THR A 107 24.35 26.82 -47.96
C THR A 107 23.01 26.16 -47.66
N ARG A 108 23.03 24.85 -47.38
CA ARG A 108 21.86 24.06 -46.97
C ARG A 108 22.08 23.40 -45.62
N THR A 109 20.99 23.17 -44.91
CA THR A 109 20.96 22.38 -43.68
C THR A 109 19.84 21.36 -43.74
N HIS A 110 20.17 20.12 -43.38
CA HIS A 110 19.24 19.00 -43.33
C HIS A 110 19.23 18.42 -41.93
N LEU A 111 18.05 18.03 -41.46
CA LEU A 111 17.85 17.38 -40.17
C LEU A 111 17.28 15.98 -40.38
N TYR A 112 17.95 14.99 -39.80
CA TYR A 112 17.57 13.58 -39.89
C TYR A 112 17.28 13.00 -38.49
N LYS A 113 16.22 12.21 -38.34
CA LYS A 113 15.93 11.45 -37.11
C LYS A 113 16.41 10.01 -37.25
N ILE A 114 17.22 9.53 -36.31
CA ILE A 114 17.59 8.10 -36.28
C ILE A 114 16.32 7.30 -35.99
N ARG A 115 16.00 6.31 -36.83
CA ARG A 115 14.97 5.31 -36.50
C ARG A 115 15.50 4.47 -35.34
N GLU A 116 14.84 4.56 -34.19
CA GLU A 116 14.97 3.54 -33.14
C GLU A 116 14.32 2.26 -33.69
N LEU A 117 15.13 1.36 -34.24
CA LEU A 117 14.69 0.00 -34.54
C LEU A 117 14.99 -0.85 -33.31
N GLU A 118 13.95 -1.53 -32.80
CA GLU A 118 14.10 -2.58 -31.81
C GLU A 118 15.11 -3.62 -32.31
N ASP A 119 15.97 -4.06 -31.37
CA ASP A 119 17.06 -5.01 -31.52
C ASP A 119 17.10 -5.81 -32.84
N HIS A 120 18.18 -5.54 -33.60
CA HIS A 120 18.74 -6.28 -34.74
C HIS A 120 18.67 -5.57 -36.13
N GLU A 121 19.88 -5.24 -36.61
CA GLU A 121 20.28 -4.92 -37.99
C GLU A 121 19.80 -3.60 -38.60
N VAL A 122 20.59 -2.53 -38.41
CA VAL A 122 20.68 -1.43 -39.38
C VAL A 122 21.89 -1.71 -40.29
N PRO A 123 21.72 -1.95 -41.60
CA PRO A 123 22.85 -2.04 -42.53
C PRO A 123 23.59 -0.71 -42.60
N GLU A 124 24.93 -0.73 -42.53
CA GLU A 124 25.76 0.45 -42.79
C GLU A 124 25.44 1.02 -44.18
N GLY A 125 24.79 2.20 -44.22
CA GLY A 125 24.60 2.97 -45.46
C GLY A 125 23.17 3.41 -45.79
N GLU A 126 22.12 3.04 -45.04
CA GLU A 126 20.79 3.60 -45.29
C GLU A 126 20.61 5.00 -44.68
N MET A 127 20.08 5.94 -45.48
CA MET A 127 19.71 7.27 -45.02
C MET A 127 18.56 7.18 -44.01
N CYS A 128 18.75 7.83 -42.86
CA CYS A 128 17.65 8.09 -41.92
C CYS A 128 16.61 8.97 -42.65
N PRO A 129 15.30 8.88 -42.33
CA PRO A 129 14.32 9.76 -42.95
C PRO A 129 14.67 11.21 -42.62
N GLU A 130 14.79 12.04 -43.66
CA GLU A 130 14.89 13.49 -43.53
C GLU A 130 13.59 14.00 -42.94
N ILE A 131 13.69 14.76 -41.85
CA ILE A 131 12.52 15.31 -41.15
C ILE A 131 12.34 16.80 -41.41
N ALA A 132 13.40 17.50 -41.83
CA ALA A 132 13.33 18.88 -42.29
C ALA A 132 14.56 19.27 -43.12
N CYS A 133 14.36 20.19 -44.06
CA CYS A 133 15.39 20.79 -44.91
C CYS A 133 15.24 22.31 -44.92
N SER A 134 16.35 23.03 -45.08
CA SER A 134 16.34 24.47 -45.33
C SER A 134 15.73 24.90 -46.68
N ASP A 135 15.35 23.96 -47.56
CA ASP A 135 14.58 24.25 -48.78
C ASP A 135 13.06 24.31 -48.52
N GLU A 136 12.59 23.65 -47.46
CA GLU A 136 11.18 23.51 -47.10
C GLU A 136 10.85 24.33 -45.83
N VAL A 137 11.40 25.54 -45.76
CA VAL A 137 11.22 26.40 -44.58
C VAL A 137 9.76 26.80 -44.43
N ASN A 138 9.15 26.40 -43.33
CA ASN A 138 7.87 26.95 -42.89
C ASN A 138 8.10 28.33 -42.29
N TRP A 139 7.89 29.38 -43.10
CA TRP A 139 8.12 30.76 -42.70
C TRP A 139 7.22 31.23 -41.56
N ASP A 140 6.01 30.69 -41.42
CA ASP A 140 5.13 31.02 -40.28
C ASP A 140 5.74 30.52 -38.96
N MET A 141 6.32 29.32 -38.97
CA MET A 141 7.02 28.75 -37.81
C MET A 141 8.34 29.49 -37.52
N VAL A 142 9.05 29.93 -38.56
CA VAL A 142 10.24 30.77 -38.41
C VAL A 142 9.86 32.09 -37.76
N ASP A 143 8.83 32.79 -38.24
CA ASP A 143 8.38 34.06 -37.69
C ASP A 143 7.92 33.90 -36.22
N GLU A 144 7.24 32.82 -35.88
CA GLU A 144 6.82 32.51 -34.50
C GLU A 144 8.03 32.31 -33.56
N LEU A 145 8.91 31.36 -33.90
CA LEU A 145 10.08 31.03 -33.07
C LEU A 145 11.07 32.18 -33.02
N CYS A 146 11.26 32.90 -34.14
CA CYS A 146 12.11 34.08 -34.16
C CYS A 146 11.49 35.18 -33.31
N SER A 147 10.21 35.50 -33.40
CA SER A 147 9.58 36.52 -32.55
C SER A 147 9.75 36.23 -31.05
N HIS A 148 9.80 34.96 -30.68
CA HIS A 148 10.00 34.53 -29.30
C HIS A 148 11.46 34.52 -28.83
N TYR A 149 12.41 34.19 -29.72
CA TYR A 149 13.84 34.04 -29.37
C TYR A 149 14.76 35.14 -29.96
N ILE A 150 14.23 36.11 -30.72
CA ILE A 150 14.99 37.16 -31.42
C ILE A 150 15.90 37.96 -30.49
N ASP A 151 15.41 38.34 -29.31
CA ASP A 151 16.22 39.09 -28.33
C ASP A 151 17.42 38.28 -27.80
N LYS A 152 17.38 36.95 -27.98
CA LYS A 152 18.46 36.01 -27.64
C LYS A 152 19.35 35.67 -28.85
N MET A 153 19.08 36.20 -30.05
CA MET A 153 19.77 35.86 -31.31
C MET A 153 20.26 37.09 -32.08
N SER A 154 21.45 37.58 -31.76
CA SER A 154 22.07 38.73 -32.47
C SER A 154 22.47 38.45 -33.92
N GLU A 155 22.38 37.21 -34.41
CA GLU A 155 22.82 36.78 -35.74
C GLU A 155 21.84 37.05 -36.88
N PHE A 156 20.54 37.23 -36.59
CA PHE A 156 19.50 37.41 -37.61
C PHE A 156 19.59 38.75 -38.36
N GLY A 157 20.44 39.69 -37.90
CA GLY A 157 20.75 40.93 -38.63
C GLY A 157 21.60 40.75 -39.90
N TYR A 158 22.16 39.55 -40.13
CA TYR A 158 22.89 39.21 -41.34
C TYR A 158 21.92 38.61 -42.38
N GLY A 159 21.63 39.34 -43.45
CA GLY A 159 20.65 38.98 -44.47
C GLY A 159 20.72 37.53 -44.93
N GLY A 160 19.70 36.74 -44.57
CA GLY A 160 19.54 35.32 -44.87
C GLY A 160 19.17 35.00 -46.32
N ASN A 161 19.53 35.85 -47.28
CA ASN A 161 19.30 35.50 -48.69
C ASN A 161 20.33 34.43 -49.09
N ASN A 162 19.83 33.23 -49.37
CA ASN A 162 20.55 32.02 -49.82
C ASN A 162 21.36 31.25 -48.75
N ARG A 163 21.15 31.43 -47.45
CA ARG A 163 21.82 30.61 -46.42
C ARG A 163 20.84 29.71 -45.69
N GLY A 164 21.27 28.48 -45.37
CA GLY A 164 20.43 27.48 -44.73
C GLY A 164 19.87 27.98 -43.40
N LEU A 165 18.55 27.91 -43.26
CA LEU A 165 17.80 28.12 -42.03
C LEU A 165 16.80 26.99 -41.90
N LEU A 166 16.75 26.37 -40.73
CA LEU A 166 15.83 25.31 -40.41
C LEU A 166 15.37 25.52 -38.97
N CYS A 167 14.06 25.55 -38.76
CA CYS A 167 13.46 25.58 -37.44
C CYS A 167 12.62 24.31 -37.26
N MET A 168 12.59 23.76 -36.04
CA MET A 168 11.72 22.65 -35.67
C MET A 168 11.12 22.94 -34.31
N LYS A 169 9.78 23.03 -34.27
CA LYS A 169 9.04 23.15 -33.02
C LYS A 169 8.89 21.77 -32.39
N ARG A 170 9.21 21.64 -31.10
CA ARG A 170 9.02 20.44 -30.29
C ARG A 170 9.61 19.18 -30.92
N LEU A 171 10.88 19.25 -31.27
CA LEU A 171 11.64 18.09 -31.68
C LEU A 171 11.59 17.05 -30.55
N GLU A 172 10.95 15.90 -30.80
CA GLU A 172 10.70 14.87 -29.79
C GLU A 172 12.01 14.29 -29.24
N LYS A 173 11.92 13.59 -28.11
CA LYS A 173 13.04 12.79 -27.59
C LYS A 173 13.58 11.87 -28.69
N GLY A 174 14.90 11.82 -28.85
CA GLY A 174 15.56 10.97 -29.84
C GLY A 174 16.94 11.48 -30.24
N THR A 175 17.63 10.70 -31.06
CA THR A 175 18.94 11.07 -31.61
C THR A 175 18.78 11.63 -33.03
N TYR A 176 19.43 12.77 -33.28
CA TYR A 176 19.31 13.52 -34.52
C TYR A 176 20.68 13.79 -35.14
N TYR A 177 20.71 13.81 -36.47
CA TYR A 177 21.85 14.27 -37.26
C TYR A 177 21.51 15.58 -37.96
N VAL A 178 22.45 16.53 -37.93
CA VAL A 178 22.43 17.73 -38.78
C VAL A 178 23.50 17.57 -39.84
N MET A 179 23.12 17.78 -41.10
CA MET A 179 24.05 17.87 -42.21
C MET A 179 24.06 19.29 -42.74
N SER A 180 25.22 19.92 -42.79
CA SER A 180 25.44 21.24 -43.38
C SER A 180 26.31 21.13 -44.62
N GLU A 181 25.86 21.72 -45.72
CA GLU A 181 26.59 21.71 -47.00
C GLU A 181 26.46 23.05 -47.74
N GLY A 182 27.22 23.20 -48.83
CA GLY A 182 27.04 24.32 -49.76
C GLY A 182 25.94 24.02 -50.77
N ASP A 183 25.21 25.05 -51.21
CA ASP A 183 24.11 24.87 -52.16
C ASP A 183 24.62 24.95 -53.61
N GLU A 184 24.50 23.86 -54.35
CA GLU A 184 24.94 23.77 -55.75
C GLU A 184 24.02 24.44 -56.77
N TYR A 185 22.74 24.65 -56.42
CA TYR A 185 21.72 25.15 -57.32
C TYR A 185 21.69 26.68 -57.34
N TYR A 186 21.96 27.32 -56.21
CA TYR A 186 21.85 28.77 -56.05
C TYR A 186 23.20 29.50 -55.91
N CYS A 187 24.33 28.77 -55.91
CA CYS A 187 25.65 29.40 -55.92
C CYS A 187 25.99 29.93 -57.33
N THR A 188 26.30 31.24 -57.41
CA THR A 188 26.66 31.90 -58.69
C THR A 188 28.14 31.80 -59.03
N ASP A 189 28.99 31.49 -58.04
CA ASP A 189 30.41 31.20 -58.22
C ASP A 189 30.58 29.66 -58.18
N SER A 190 31.39 29.08 -59.06
CA SER A 190 31.55 27.63 -59.19
C SER A 190 32.22 26.92 -57.99
N ASP A 191 32.28 27.56 -56.82
CA ASP A 191 32.86 27.08 -55.57
C ASP A 191 31.77 26.95 -54.48
N TYR A 192 31.14 25.77 -54.45
CA TYR A 192 30.11 25.38 -53.47
C TYR A 192 30.72 24.78 -52.19
N ASN A 193 32.03 24.84 -52.01
CA ASN A 193 32.72 24.37 -50.81
C ASN A 193 33.55 25.48 -50.18
N GLY A 194 33.66 25.48 -48.86
CA GLY A 194 34.42 26.51 -48.13
C GLY A 194 34.06 26.53 -46.66
N ILE A 195 34.33 27.65 -46.00
CA ILE A 195 34.03 27.79 -44.57
C ILE A 195 32.52 27.90 -44.36
N ILE A 196 31.94 26.86 -43.79
CA ILE A 196 30.54 26.79 -43.34
C ILE A 196 30.54 26.94 -41.82
N VAL A 197 29.73 27.87 -41.32
CA VAL A 197 29.53 28.09 -39.88
C VAL A 197 28.14 27.62 -39.52
N THR A 198 28.05 26.47 -38.88
CA THR A 198 26.78 25.86 -38.44
C THR A 198 26.48 26.28 -37.01
N THR A 199 25.33 26.91 -36.81
CA THR A 199 24.79 27.22 -35.49
C THR A 199 23.61 26.30 -35.20
N ILE A 200 23.61 25.63 -34.05
CA ILE A 200 22.49 24.81 -33.56
C ILE A 200 22.10 25.34 -32.18
N ARG A 201 20.84 25.75 -32.04
CA ARG A 201 20.26 26.22 -30.78
C ARG A 201 19.09 25.34 -30.42
N GLY A 202 19.04 24.87 -29.18
CA GLY A 202 17.86 24.19 -28.65
C GLY A 202 17.31 24.93 -27.46
N PHE A 203 15.99 25.04 -27.39
CA PHE A 203 15.26 25.67 -26.29
C PHE A 203 14.38 24.62 -25.62
N ALA A 204 14.55 24.44 -24.32
CA ALA A 204 13.71 23.53 -23.55
C ALA A 204 12.28 24.07 -23.45
N ALA A 205 11.28 23.27 -23.82
CA ALA A 205 9.87 23.62 -23.65
C ALA A 205 9.44 23.34 -22.19
N GLU A 206 9.26 24.38 -21.38
CA GLU A 206 8.75 24.27 -20.01
C GLU A 206 7.23 24.41 -19.98
N GLY A 207 6.54 23.75 -19.04
CA GLY A 207 5.13 23.93 -18.74
C GLY A 207 4.13 23.13 -19.56
N ASN A 208 4.51 22.51 -20.68
CA ASN A 208 3.58 21.76 -21.55
C ASN A 208 3.50 20.25 -21.26
N HIS A 209 4.19 19.77 -20.23
CA HIS A 209 4.23 18.37 -19.84
C HIS A 209 4.33 18.25 -18.31
N PRO A 210 3.66 17.27 -17.68
CA PRO A 210 3.68 17.13 -16.22
C PRO A 210 5.09 16.88 -15.65
N ASP A 211 5.97 16.21 -16.41
CA ASP A 211 7.37 15.97 -16.01
C ASP A 211 8.29 17.20 -16.18
N TYR A 212 7.82 18.24 -16.87
CA TYR A 212 8.58 19.47 -17.13
C TYR A 212 7.76 20.71 -16.77
N PRO A 213 7.30 20.84 -15.51
CA PRO A 213 6.50 21.98 -15.09
C PRO A 213 7.34 23.25 -15.01
N ILE A 214 6.67 24.39 -15.08
CA ILE A 214 7.26 25.70 -14.82
C ILE A 214 7.56 25.82 -13.33
N PHE A 215 8.78 26.17 -12.98
CA PHE A 215 9.12 26.48 -11.59
C PHE A 215 8.60 27.87 -11.20
N ALA A 216 7.54 27.89 -10.41
CA ALA A 216 6.92 29.08 -9.87
C ALA A 216 7.52 29.54 -8.53
N GLY A 217 8.53 28.85 -7.97
CA GLY A 217 9.34 29.34 -6.85
C GLY A 217 9.28 28.52 -5.55
N ILE A 218 10.13 28.89 -4.57
CA ILE A 218 10.11 28.37 -3.20
C ILE A 218 9.81 29.53 -2.25
N TYR A 219 8.77 29.40 -1.43
CA TYR A 219 8.24 30.47 -0.60
C TYR A 219 8.28 30.13 0.89
N GLY A 220 8.85 31.02 1.69
CA GLY A 220 8.87 30.94 3.17
C GLY A 220 8.33 32.19 3.85
N GLN A 221 7.76 33.11 3.10
CA GLN A 221 7.13 34.35 3.56
C GLN A 221 6.05 34.73 2.54
N ASP A 222 5.26 35.77 2.84
CA ASP A 222 4.28 36.33 1.91
C ASP A 222 4.87 36.53 0.51
N PHE A 223 4.14 36.09 -0.51
CA PHE A 223 4.60 36.12 -1.87
C PHE A 223 3.48 36.43 -2.87
N ASN A 224 3.89 36.93 -4.04
CA ASN A 224 3.06 37.05 -5.22
C ASN A 224 3.92 36.66 -6.43
N TYR A 225 3.44 35.73 -7.22
CA TYR A 225 4.03 35.27 -8.46
C TYR A 225 3.02 35.46 -9.58
N GLU A 226 3.48 36.05 -10.66
CA GLU A 226 2.73 36.18 -11.90
C GLU A 226 3.61 35.66 -13.02
N ASP A 227 3.10 34.73 -13.80
CA ASP A 227 3.72 34.32 -15.05
C ASP A 227 3.33 35.34 -16.13
N ASP A 228 4.32 36.06 -16.68
CA ASP A 228 4.15 37.10 -17.71
C ASP A 228 4.51 36.63 -19.13
N ARG A 229 4.71 35.32 -19.34
CA ARG A 229 5.04 34.79 -20.66
C ARG A 229 3.88 34.92 -21.63
N ASP A 230 4.22 35.10 -22.90
CA ASP A 230 3.23 35.17 -23.97
C ASP A 230 2.40 33.87 -24.00
N PRO A 231 1.08 33.92 -23.79
CA PRO A 231 0.24 32.72 -23.74
C PRO A 231 0.23 31.92 -25.06
N TRP A 232 0.74 32.47 -26.17
CA TRP A 232 0.80 31.77 -27.45
C TRP A 232 1.93 30.72 -27.46
N TYR A 233 2.85 30.79 -26.50
CA TYR A 233 3.95 29.86 -26.31
C TYR A 233 3.51 28.39 -26.13
N TYR A 234 2.38 28.15 -25.48
CA TYR A 234 1.90 26.80 -25.14
C TYR A 234 0.90 26.23 -26.17
N TYR A 235 0.72 26.91 -27.31
CA TYR A 235 -0.22 26.52 -28.37
C TYR A 235 0.00 25.08 -28.87
N SER A 236 -1.07 24.29 -29.02
CA SER A 236 -1.04 22.95 -29.62
C SER A 236 -1.87 22.92 -30.91
N GLU A 237 -1.26 22.56 -32.04
CA GLU A 237 -1.94 22.45 -33.35
C GLU A 237 -2.93 21.26 -33.44
N ARG A 238 -3.01 20.39 -32.42
CA ARG A 238 -3.73 19.10 -32.50
C ARG A 238 -4.81 18.84 -31.45
N GLY A 239 -5.27 19.84 -30.68
CA GLY A 239 -6.38 19.63 -29.75
C GLY A 239 -7.03 20.92 -29.26
N ASN A 240 -8.34 20.87 -28.99
CA ASN A 240 -9.15 21.99 -28.50
C ASN A 240 -8.85 22.41 -27.04
N THR A 241 -7.81 21.85 -26.41
CA THR A 241 -7.48 22.09 -24.99
C THR A 241 -5.98 22.27 -24.80
N THR A 242 -5.58 23.38 -24.17
CA THR A 242 -4.19 23.67 -23.79
C THR A 242 -4.03 23.49 -22.28
N ILE A 243 -3.00 22.75 -21.86
CA ILE A 243 -2.70 22.47 -20.45
C ILE A 243 -1.32 23.01 -20.10
N VAL A 244 -1.23 23.78 -19.01
CA VAL A 244 0.04 24.30 -18.50
C VAL A 244 0.28 23.82 -17.07
N TYR A 245 1.47 23.28 -16.83
CA TYR A 245 1.92 22.73 -15.54
C TYR A 245 2.90 23.67 -14.85
N TYR A 246 2.67 23.93 -13.57
CA TYR A 246 3.54 24.71 -12.70
C TYR A 246 3.91 23.92 -11.45
N VAL A 247 5.03 24.25 -10.81
CA VAL A 247 5.45 23.68 -9.52
C VAL A 247 5.92 24.80 -8.59
N PHE A 248 5.53 24.74 -7.32
CA PHE A 248 6.03 25.63 -6.28
C PHE A 248 6.20 24.88 -4.96
N THR A 249 7.07 25.38 -4.10
CA THR A 249 7.29 24.81 -2.76
C THR A 249 6.93 25.82 -1.69
N LEU A 250 6.16 25.38 -0.69
CA LEU A 250 5.90 26.15 0.52
C LEU A 250 6.75 25.61 1.67
N ARG A 251 7.46 26.50 2.37
CA ARG A 251 8.22 26.17 3.60
C ARG A 251 7.39 26.31 4.87
N HIS A 252 6.26 27.01 4.80
CA HIS A 252 5.32 27.24 5.89
C HIS A 252 3.89 27.07 5.38
N ALA A 253 2.93 26.86 6.29
CA ALA A 253 1.53 26.92 5.93
C ALA A 253 1.17 28.33 5.46
N MET A 254 0.38 28.43 4.40
CA MET A 254 0.00 29.71 3.80
C MET A 254 -1.44 29.68 3.32
N ASP A 255 -2.14 30.81 3.46
CA ASP A 255 -3.40 31.05 2.76
C ASP A 255 -3.03 31.45 1.32
N VAL A 256 -3.25 30.52 0.41
CA VAL A 256 -2.85 30.62 -0.98
C VAL A 256 -4.06 30.94 -1.83
N THR A 257 -3.91 31.95 -2.68
CA THR A 257 -4.86 32.29 -3.74
C THR A 257 -4.20 32.03 -5.07
N ILE A 258 -4.76 31.09 -5.82
CA ILE A 258 -4.38 30.75 -7.19
C ILE A 258 -5.43 31.37 -8.11
N SER A 259 -4.98 32.09 -9.13
CA SER A 259 -5.81 32.63 -10.20
C SER A 259 -5.11 32.50 -11.54
N GLN A 260 -5.83 32.79 -12.61
CA GLN A 260 -5.32 32.64 -13.98
C GLN A 260 -5.46 33.96 -14.75
N LYS A 261 -4.58 34.19 -15.73
CA LYS A 261 -4.67 35.32 -16.69
C LYS A 261 -4.67 34.81 -18.15
N TRP A 262 -5.20 35.65 -19.05
CA TRP A 262 -5.22 35.50 -20.52
C TRP A 262 -6.01 34.32 -21.12
N SER A 263 -7.05 33.82 -20.46
CA SER A 263 -7.87 32.72 -20.95
C SER A 263 -9.36 32.83 -20.56
N ASP A 264 -10.25 32.35 -21.44
CA ASP A 264 -11.63 31.98 -21.11
C ASP A 264 -11.61 30.54 -20.56
N SER A 265 -11.15 30.39 -19.31
CA SER A 265 -10.82 29.09 -18.68
C SER A 265 -12.02 28.37 -18.03
N ILE A 266 -11.89 27.05 -17.83
CA ILE A 266 -12.88 26.16 -17.17
C ILE A 266 -12.41 25.71 -15.77
N GLY A 267 -11.19 26.07 -15.35
CA GLY A 267 -10.61 25.61 -14.08
C GLY A 267 -9.21 24.99 -14.16
N GLY A 268 -8.80 24.33 -13.07
CA GLY A 268 -7.50 23.68 -12.93
C GLY A 268 -7.44 22.69 -11.78
N LYS A 269 -6.26 22.12 -11.52
CA LYS A 269 -5.99 21.20 -10.41
C LYS A 269 -4.74 21.60 -9.66
N VAL A 270 -4.75 21.42 -8.34
CA VAL A 270 -3.55 21.53 -7.50
C VAL A 270 -3.28 20.18 -6.88
N PHE A 271 -2.04 19.71 -6.99
CA PHE A 271 -1.54 18.44 -6.47
C PHE A 271 -0.55 18.68 -5.34
N LEU A 272 -0.61 17.88 -4.28
CA LEU A 272 0.51 17.69 -3.37
C LEU A 272 1.33 16.47 -3.86
N GLU A 273 2.62 16.66 -4.13
CA GLU A 273 3.46 15.62 -4.76
C GLU A 273 3.57 14.33 -3.92
N SER A 274 3.42 14.42 -2.60
CA SER A 274 3.66 13.29 -1.69
C SER A 274 2.49 12.29 -1.59
N ASP A 275 1.24 12.73 -1.77
CA ASP A 275 0.06 11.89 -1.56
C ASP A 275 -0.84 11.73 -2.80
N LYS A 276 -0.52 12.44 -3.90
CA LYS A 276 -1.27 12.43 -5.17
C LYS A 276 -2.75 12.81 -5.01
N THR A 277 -3.10 13.52 -3.94
CA THR A 277 -4.44 14.10 -3.79
C THR A 277 -4.54 15.38 -4.61
N SER A 278 -5.66 15.56 -5.32
CA SER A 278 -5.89 16.72 -6.18
C SER A 278 -7.12 17.50 -5.75
N ILE A 279 -7.00 18.82 -5.69
CA ILE A 279 -8.14 19.72 -5.52
C ILE A 279 -8.44 20.33 -6.88
N GLU A 280 -9.62 20.02 -7.42
CA GLU A 280 -10.12 20.60 -8.66
C GLU A 280 -10.83 21.92 -8.35
N PHE A 281 -10.62 22.94 -9.18
CA PHE A 281 -11.33 24.20 -9.10
C PHE A 281 -11.87 24.58 -10.48
N TYR A 282 -13.07 25.14 -10.51
CA TYR A 282 -13.80 25.51 -11.73
C TYR A 282 -14.05 27.02 -11.83
N GLU A 283 -13.55 27.81 -10.85
CA GLU A 283 -13.65 29.27 -10.80
C GLU A 283 -12.31 29.92 -11.21
N ASP A 284 -12.33 31.20 -11.61
CA ASP A 284 -11.13 31.96 -12.00
C ASP A 284 -10.13 32.14 -10.83
N ILE A 285 -10.60 31.94 -9.60
CA ILE A 285 -9.83 32.09 -8.37
C ILE A 285 -10.13 30.91 -7.44
N LEU A 286 -9.07 30.26 -6.96
CA LEU A 286 -9.11 29.27 -5.89
C LEU A 286 -8.36 29.84 -4.68
N SER A 287 -9.07 30.04 -3.58
CA SER A 287 -8.46 30.37 -2.30
C SER A 287 -8.56 29.17 -1.36
N LEU A 288 -7.42 28.68 -0.90
CA LEU A 288 -7.34 27.58 0.05
C LEU A 288 -6.11 27.74 0.94
N GLN A 289 -6.11 27.04 2.06
CA GLN A 289 -4.95 26.93 2.91
C GLN A 289 -4.11 25.73 2.49
N LEU A 290 -2.81 25.93 2.26
CA LEU A 290 -1.84 24.89 1.91
C LEU A 290 -0.80 24.73 3.02
N LEU A 291 -0.40 23.48 3.29
CA LEU A 291 0.63 23.12 4.27
C LEU A 291 2.05 23.23 3.65
N PRO A 292 3.12 23.08 4.44
CA PRO A 292 4.46 22.97 3.87
C PRO A 292 4.57 21.74 2.95
N GLY A 293 5.10 21.91 1.74
CA GLY A 293 5.16 20.84 0.75
C GLY A 293 5.51 21.33 -0.66
N ASN A 294 5.71 20.37 -1.56
CA ASN A 294 5.85 20.62 -2.99
C ASN A 294 4.51 20.43 -3.67
N TYR A 295 4.09 21.45 -4.40
CA TYR A 295 2.81 21.51 -5.06
C TYR A 295 2.98 21.65 -6.56
N GLN A 296 2.18 20.90 -7.32
CA GLN A 296 2.07 21.05 -8.77
C GLN A 296 0.70 21.64 -9.10
N VAL A 297 0.63 22.57 -10.04
CA VAL A 297 -0.62 23.18 -10.53
C VAL A 297 -0.78 22.85 -12.00
N GLU A 298 -1.97 22.39 -12.37
CA GLU A 298 -2.39 22.16 -13.74
C GLU A 298 -3.48 23.18 -14.08
N LEU A 299 -3.25 24.00 -15.11
CA LEU A 299 -4.21 24.96 -15.61
C LEU A 299 -4.72 24.53 -16.98
N ASN A 300 -6.04 24.45 -17.13
CA ASN A 300 -6.70 23.93 -18.33
C ASN A 300 -7.47 25.05 -19.05
N SER A 301 -7.30 25.17 -20.38
CA SER A 301 -8.07 26.12 -21.19
C SER A 301 -8.70 25.48 -22.42
N ASN A 302 -9.90 25.95 -22.77
CA ASN A 302 -10.63 25.65 -24.01
C ASN A 302 -10.35 26.66 -25.15
N SER A 303 -9.58 27.71 -24.89
CA SER A 303 -9.23 28.73 -25.90
C SER A 303 -7.89 28.41 -26.58
N PHE A 304 -7.65 29.07 -27.71
CA PHE A 304 -6.36 29.03 -28.41
C PHE A 304 -5.21 29.70 -27.61
N SER A 305 -5.55 30.33 -26.48
CA SER A 305 -4.62 30.97 -25.55
C SER A 305 -4.34 30.08 -24.34
N ALA A 306 -3.08 29.96 -23.95
CA ALA A 306 -2.72 29.25 -22.74
C ALA A 306 -3.03 30.08 -21.48
N PRO A 307 -3.51 29.45 -20.39
CA PRO A 307 -3.66 30.14 -19.12
C PRO A 307 -2.28 30.36 -18.47
N CYS A 308 -2.06 31.55 -17.91
CA CYS A 308 -0.86 31.84 -17.11
C CYS A 308 -1.21 31.91 -15.62
N LEU A 309 -0.35 31.31 -14.79
CA LEU A 309 -0.54 31.24 -13.34
C LEU A 309 -0.31 32.61 -12.67
N CYS A 310 -1.25 33.01 -11.83
CA CYS A 310 -1.04 34.00 -10.79
C CYS A 310 -1.25 33.31 -9.44
N ILE A 311 -0.25 33.37 -8.57
CA ILE A 311 -0.34 32.76 -7.24
C ILE A 311 0.20 33.72 -6.20
N SER A 312 -0.64 34.00 -5.21
CA SER A 312 -0.24 34.78 -4.04
C SER A 312 -0.44 33.94 -2.80
N GLY A 313 0.52 33.99 -1.89
CA GLY A 313 0.41 33.38 -0.57
C GLY A 313 0.62 34.42 0.49
N ARG A 314 -0.24 34.42 1.50
CA ARG A 314 0.05 35.07 2.77
C ARG A 314 0.35 34.00 3.79
N MET A 315 1.34 34.21 4.64
CA MET A 315 1.51 33.41 5.83
C MET A 315 0.18 33.44 6.56
N SER A 316 -0.44 32.27 6.67
CA SER A 316 -1.71 32.16 7.37
C SER A 316 -1.45 32.45 8.85
N ASP A 317 -2.43 33.03 9.55
CA ASP A 317 -2.47 33.04 11.02
C ASP A 317 -2.72 31.60 11.57
N TYR A 318 -2.34 30.59 10.79
CA TYR A 318 -2.35 29.19 11.16
C TYR A 318 -1.40 29.04 12.33
N SER A 319 -1.97 29.12 13.53
CA SER A 319 -1.45 28.37 14.65
C SER A 319 -1.41 26.93 14.18
N ASP A 320 -0.21 26.45 13.95
CA ASP A 320 0.05 25.09 13.56
C ASP A 320 -0.83 24.16 14.43
N PRO A 321 -1.49 23.09 13.94
CA PRO A 321 -1.96 22.04 14.83
C PRO A 321 -0.78 21.49 15.65
N TRP A 322 0.46 21.73 15.19
CA TRP A 322 1.68 21.57 15.99
C TRP A 322 1.94 22.66 17.06
N GLU A 323 1.33 23.86 17.01
CA GLU A 323 1.32 24.85 18.11
C GLU A 323 0.34 24.45 19.22
N ASN A 324 -0.60 23.54 18.93
CA ASN A 324 -1.40 22.83 19.92
C ASN A 324 -0.86 21.42 20.19
N LEU A 325 0.43 21.17 20.01
CA LEU A 325 1.04 20.04 20.70
C LEU A 325 0.78 20.22 22.20
N PRO A 326 0.26 19.20 22.92
CA PRO A 326 0.25 19.21 24.38
C PRO A 326 1.56 19.81 24.91
N PRO A 327 1.51 20.77 25.84
CA PRO A 327 2.72 21.28 26.47
C PRO A 327 3.40 20.14 27.21
N GLY A 328 4.35 19.45 26.55
CA GLY A 328 4.95 18.21 27.03
C GLY A 328 5.59 17.34 25.94
N LEU A 329 5.08 17.37 24.69
CA LEU A 329 5.68 16.63 23.57
C LEU A 329 7.07 17.22 23.25
N THR A 330 8.13 16.48 23.57
CA THR A 330 9.52 16.97 23.48
C THR A 330 10.04 16.95 22.04
N GLU A 331 10.75 18.00 21.62
CA GLU A 331 11.51 18.03 20.34
C GLU A 331 12.69 17.03 20.30
N THR A 332 13.01 16.39 21.43
CA THR A 332 14.21 15.56 21.59
C THR A 332 14.03 14.08 21.25
N CYS A 333 12.80 13.61 21.04
CA CYS A 333 12.51 12.20 20.76
C CYS A 333 11.52 12.09 19.59
N ASN A 334 11.77 11.12 18.72
CA ASN A 334 10.81 10.77 17.66
C ASN A 334 9.57 10.15 18.29
N TYR A 335 8.38 10.49 17.80
CA TYR A 335 7.12 9.94 18.29
C TYR A 335 6.08 9.76 17.20
N ILE A 336 5.12 8.88 17.45
CA ILE A 336 3.85 8.76 16.70
C ILE A 336 2.72 9.09 17.68
N TYR A 337 1.80 9.96 17.27
CA TYR A 337 0.71 10.45 18.10
C TYR A 337 -0.66 10.17 17.45
N PRO A 338 -1.21 8.95 17.61
CA PRO A 338 -2.58 8.66 17.23
C PRO A 338 -3.58 9.42 18.12
N ILE A 339 -4.51 10.10 17.46
CA ILE A 339 -5.69 10.72 18.09
C ILE A 339 -6.92 9.95 17.60
N ARG A 340 -7.70 9.40 18.54
CA ARG A 340 -8.96 8.72 18.23
C ARG A 340 -10.14 9.54 18.74
N PRO A 341 -10.90 10.21 17.86
CA PRO A 341 -12.09 10.96 18.25
C PRO A 341 -13.16 10.06 18.88
N THR A 342 -13.84 10.57 19.90
CA THR A 342 -15.01 9.92 20.52
C THR A 342 -16.33 10.56 20.11
N ILE A 343 -16.28 11.66 19.34
CA ILE A 343 -17.42 12.38 18.76
C ILE A 343 -17.28 12.53 17.25
N GLU A 344 -18.42 12.78 16.57
CA GLU A 344 -18.41 13.13 15.14
C GLU A 344 -17.71 14.48 14.97
N THR A 345 -16.72 14.51 14.09
CA THR A 345 -15.91 15.71 13.84
C THR A 345 -15.45 15.75 12.40
N SER A 346 -15.43 16.95 11.83
CA SER A 346 -14.91 17.25 10.49
C SER A 346 -13.42 17.59 10.48
N SER A 347 -12.83 17.89 11.64
CA SER A 347 -11.44 18.31 11.78
C SER A 347 -10.86 17.96 13.15
N VAL A 348 -9.62 17.47 13.19
CA VAL A 348 -8.92 17.16 14.45
C VAL A 348 -8.72 18.42 15.32
N ALA A 349 -8.67 19.60 14.72
CA ALA A 349 -8.53 20.88 15.43
C ALA A 349 -9.80 21.29 16.21
N GLU A 350 -10.97 20.74 15.86
CA GLU A 350 -12.25 21.06 16.49
C GLU A 350 -12.57 20.18 17.71
N ILE A 351 -11.72 19.17 17.99
CA ILE A 351 -11.92 18.22 19.08
C ILE A 351 -11.58 18.90 20.42
N ALA A 352 -12.58 19.09 21.27
CA ALA A 352 -12.34 19.62 22.61
C ALA A 352 -11.70 18.59 23.54
N SER A 353 -11.08 19.06 24.62
CA SER A 353 -10.49 18.18 25.64
C SER A 353 -11.51 17.16 26.18
N GLY A 354 -11.11 15.89 26.22
CA GLY A 354 -11.97 14.77 26.65
C GLY A 354 -12.87 14.19 25.55
N GLN A 355 -12.82 14.71 24.32
CA GLN A 355 -13.55 14.21 23.15
C GLN A 355 -12.69 13.36 22.21
N ALA A 356 -11.48 12.99 22.65
CA ALA A 356 -10.63 12.03 21.98
C ALA A 356 -9.78 11.24 22.99
N ILE A 357 -9.32 10.07 22.54
CA ILE A 357 -8.30 9.27 23.21
C ILE A 357 -6.96 9.59 22.55
N HIS A 358 -5.95 9.81 23.39
CA HIS A 358 -4.63 10.28 23.00
C HIS A 358 -3.59 9.26 23.47
N THR A 359 -2.97 8.55 22.53
CA THR A 359 -1.87 7.63 22.82
C THR A 359 -0.64 8.13 22.10
N ILE A 360 0.49 8.24 22.77
CA ILE A 360 1.75 8.73 22.21
C ILE A 360 2.79 7.62 22.34
N GLN A 361 3.39 7.23 21.23
CA GLN A 361 4.45 6.23 21.20
C GLN A 361 5.77 6.92 20.88
N TYR A 362 6.72 6.86 21.81
CA TYR A 362 8.07 7.39 21.65
C TYR A 362 9.03 6.31 21.18
N PHE A 363 10.01 6.73 20.39
CA PHE A 363 11.03 5.89 19.81
C PHE A 363 12.42 6.34 20.24
N ASP A 364 13.33 5.38 20.37
CA ASP A 364 14.75 5.68 20.57
C ASP A 364 15.44 6.12 19.27
N GLY A 365 16.74 6.43 19.34
CA GLY A 365 17.53 6.86 18.18
C GLY A 365 17.69 5.81 17.07
N LEU A 366 17.27 4.56 17.30
CA LEU A 366 17.26 3.48 16.30
C LEU A 366 15.84 3.19 15.78
N GLY A 367 14.84 3.98 16.19
CA GLY A 367 13.45 3.82 15.76
C GLY A 367 12.70 2.69 16.47
N ARG A 368 13.17 2.23 17.64
CA ARG A 368 12.48 1.19 18.43
C ARG A 368 11.58 1.83 19.48
N PRO A 369 10.38 1.27 19.76
CA PRO A 369 9.50 1.79 20.81
C PRO A 369 10.17 1.78 22.18
N SER A 370 10.28 2.94 22.82
CA SER A 370 10.93 3.10 24.13
C SER A 370 9.94 3.45 25.24
N GLN A 371 8.90 4.23 24.92
CA GLN A 371 7.87 4.62 25.88
C GLN A 371 6.52 4.75 25.18
N VAL A 372 5.45 4.36 25.87
CA VAL A 372 4.07 4.62 25.46
C VAL A 372 3.41 5.46 26.53
N VAL A 373 2.70 6.52 26.14
CA VAL A 373 2.00 7.46 27.03
C VAL A 373 0.54 7.57 26.61
N ASP A 374 -0.35 7.07 27.46
CA ASP A 374 -1.79 7.30 27.32
C ASP A 374 -2.17 8.58 28.06
N ARG A 375 -2.32 9.66 27.30
CA ARG A 375 -2.47 11.00 27.85
C ARG A 375 -3.84 11.18 28.50
N GLY A 376 -3.87 11.68 29.74
CA GLY A 376 -5.08 12.00 30.48
C GLY A 376 -6.03 10.81 30.73
N SER A 377 -5.54 9.57 30.57
CA SER A 377 -6.39 8.37 30.54
C SER A 377 -6.71 7.80 31.93
N SER A 378 -6.03 8.24 32.98
CA SER A 378 -6.38 7.87 34.35
C SER A 378 -7.64 8.61 34.85
N PRO A 379 -8.34 8.12 35.91
CA PRO A 379 -9.52 8.78 36.45
C PRO A 379 -9.30 10.22 36.95
N LEU A 380 -8.05 10.61 37.22
CA LEU A 380 -7.67 11.96 37.62
C LEU A 380 -7.09 12.79 36.46
N HIS A 381 -7.29 12.34 35.21
CA HIS A 381 -6.77 12.96 33.99
C HIS A 381 -5.25 13.15 33.97
N LYS A 382 -4.53 12.21 34.62
CA LYS A 382 -3.07 12.04 34.52
C LYS A 382 -2.70 11.00 33.46
N ASP A 383 -1.47 11.05 32.99
CA ASP A 383 -0.98 10.13 31.98
C ASP A 383 -0.60 8.78 32.57
N VAL A 384 -0.79 7.72 31.79
CA VAL A 384 -0.34 6.36 32.10
C VAL A 384 0.82 6.02 31.16
N LEU A 385 1.95 5.59 31.71
CA LEU A 385 3.20 5.41 30.95
C LEU A 385 3.72 3.99 31.07
N TRP A 386 4.14 3.42 29.95
CA TRP A 386 4.89 2.17 29.87
C TRP A 386 6.29 2.44 29.33
N PHE A 387 7.30 1.76 29.87
CA PHE A 387 8.69 1.95 29.46
C PHE A 387 9.36 0.63 29.10
N GLN A 388 10.07 0.61 27.97
CA GLN A 388 10.79 -0.54 27.45
C GLN A 388 12.27 -0.19 27.27
N GLU A 389 13.13 -1.00 27.88
CA GLU A 389 14.57 -0.94 27.68
C GLU A 389 15.03 -1.99 26.68
N TYR A 390 16.16 -1.71 26.04
CA TYR A 390 16.86 -2.67 25.18
C TYR A 390 18.29 -2.86 25.68
N ASP A 391 18.84 -4.05 25.45
CA ASP A 391 20.25 -4.31 25.76
C ASP A 391 21.20 -3.66 24.73
N LEU A 392 22.52 -3.80 24.95
CA LEU A 392 23.53 -3.22 24.06
C LEU A 392 23.55 -3.82 22.65
N GLN A 393 23.03 -5.04 22.46
CA GLN A 393 22.84 -5.65 21.14
C GLN A 393 21.51 -5.26 20.51
N GLY A 394 20.66 -4.56 21.26
CA GLY A 394 19.40 -4.03 20.83
C GLY A 394 18.21 -4.97 20.93
N ARG A 395 18.34 -6.03 21.72
CA ARG A 395 17.27 -6.99 22.04
C ARG A 395 16.42 -6.46 23.17
N GLU A 396 15.19 -6.98 23.30
CA GLU A 396 14.30 -6.61 24.39
C GLU A 396 14.96 -6.86 25.74
N GLY A 397 15.03 -5.83 26.57
CA GLY A 397 15.55 -5.87 27.93
C GLY A 397 14.42 -5.73 28.94
N ARG A 398 14.55 -4.77 29.85
CA ARG A 398 13.59 -4.56 30.94
C ARG A 398 12.29 -3.97 30.42
N LYS A 399 11.18 -4.61 30.73
CA LYS A 399 9.83 -4.12 30.47
C LYS A 399 9.17 -3.71 31.77
N TRP A 400 8.95 -2.42 31.94
CA TRP A 400 8.49 -1.86 33.21
C TRP A 400 6.96 -1.90 33.34
N LEU A 401 6.50 -2.07 34.57
CA LEU A 401 5.08 -1.89 34.91
C LEU A 401 4.64 -0.44 34.71
N PRO A 402 3.35 -0.21 34.37
CA PRO A 402 2.86 1.12 34.05
C PRO A 402 2.81 2.05 35.27
N VAL A 403 3.32 3.26 35.11
CA VAL A 403 3.25 4.30 36.15
C VAL A 403 2.28 5.41 35.74
N VAL A 404 1.97 6.30 36.67
CA VAL A 404 1.14 7.49 36.41
C VAL A 404 1.97 8.75 36.61
N SER A 405 2.04 9.65 35.62
CA SER A 405 2.78 10.92 35.68
C SER A 405 1.88 12.15 35.66
N THR A 406 2.42 13.32 35.29
CA THR A 406 1.67 14.52 34.92
C THR A 406 0.83 14.26 33.66
N GLY A 407 -0.14 15.13 33.36
CA GLY A 407 -1.11 14.99 32.26
C GLY A 407 -0.67 15.63 30.92
N ASP A 408 0.63 15.81 30.73
CA ASP A 408 1.23 16.67 29.71
C ASP A 408 1.58 15.94 28.40
N GLY A 409 1.54 14.61 28.40
CA GLY A 409 1.85 13.73 27.28
C GLY A 409 3.35 13.59 27.02
N GLY A 410 4.22 14.14 27.88
CA GLY A 410 5.64 14.26 27.58
C GLY A 410 6.47 13.01 27.80
N TYR A 411 7.60 12.91 27.08
CA TYR A 411 8.56 11.84 27.27
C TYR A 411 9.22 11.95 28.65
N VAL A 412 9.10 10.90 29.46
CA VAL A 412 9.76 10.81 30.76
C VAL A 412 11.06 10.05 30.62
N ALA A 413 12.19 10.74 30.83
CA ALA A 413 13.51 10.11 30.77
C ALA A 413 13.66 8.96 31.80
N LYS A 414 14.44 7.94 31.44
CA LYS A 414 14.63 6.70 32.21
C LYS A 414 14.90 6.93 33.70
N ASP A 415 15.82 7.82 34.06
CA ASP A 415 16.18 8.06 35.46
C ASP A 415 14.98 8.57 36.29
N TYR A 416 14.13 9.40 35.69
CA TYR A 416 12.90 9.87 36.31
C TYR A 416 11.85 8.78 36.34
N PHE A 417 11.67 8.04 35.24
CA PHE A 417 10.70 6.93 35.18
C PHE A 417 10.98 5.89 36.26
N THR A 418 12.23 5.44 36.37
CA THR A 418 12.65 4.43 37.36
C THR A 418 12.49 4.92 38.81
N PHE A 419 12.77 6.20 39.06
CA PHE A 419 12.53 6.84 40.36
C PHE A 419 11.02 6.87 40.71
N PHE A 420 10.17 7.27 39.77
CA PHE A 420 8.71 7.29 39.95
C PHE A 420 8.15 5.88 40.14
N SER A 421 8.58 4.92 39.32
CA SER A 421 8.18 3.51 39.41
C SER A 421 8.43 2.96 40.80
N ARG A 422 9.62 3.20 41.35
CA ARG A 422 9.96 2.74 42.71
C ARG A 422 9.02 3.32 43.76
N SER A 423 8.70 4.61 43.66
CA SER A 423 7.79 5.27 44.61
C SER A 423 6.34 4.78 44.45
N PHE A 424 5.90 4.54 43.21
CA PHE A 424 4.55 4.08 42.88
C PHE A 424 4.31 2.64 43.39
N TYR A 425 5.31 1.77 43.25
CA TYR A 425 5.26 0.38 43.69
C TYR A 425 5.87 0.17 45.09
N SER A 426 5.56 1.06 46.04
CA SER A 426 5.87 0.90 47.47
C SER A 426 7.34 0.61 47.81
N GLY A 427 8.28 1.15 47.02
CA GLY A 427 9.72 1.00 47.23
C GLY A 427 10.39 -0.10 46.41
N ASP A 428 9.63 -0.88 45.63
CA ASP A 428 10.16 -1.95 44.77
C ASP A 428 11.04 -1.37 43.65
N SER A 429 12.31 -1.76 43.64
CA SER A 429 13.29 -1.30 42.64
C SER A 429 13.28 -2.11 41.34
N CYS A 430 12.52 -3.21 41.32
CA CYS A 430 12.49 -4.23 40.28
C CYS A 430 11.07 -4.43 39.72
N ALA A 431 10.27 -3.37 39.63
CA ALA A 431 8.93 -3.36 39.03
C ALA A 431 8.95 -3.51 37.49
N TYR A 432 9.72 -4.47 37.00
CA TYR A 432 9.90 -4.80 35.59
C TYR A 432 10.16 -6.29 35.41
N SER A 433 9.73 -6.84 34.28
CA SER A 433 10.18 -8.15 33.80
C SER A 433 11.43 -7.97 32.94
N TYR A 434 12.28 -9.00 32.88
CA TYR A 434 13.44 -8.97 31.99
C TYR A 434 13.87 -10.37 31.54
N PRO A 435 14.30 -10.51 30.27
CA PRO A 435 14.90 -11.73 29.77
C PRO A 435 16.42 -11.79 30.04
N VAL A 436 16.93 -13.00 30.18
CA VAL A 436 18.36 -13.34 30.14
C VAL A 436 18.58 -14.22 28.91
N TYR A 437 19.42 -13.76 27.99
CA TYR A 437 19.73 -14.47 26.76
C TYR A 437 20.95 -15.37 26.93
N GLU A 438 21.06 -16.40 26.09
CA GLU A 438 22.31 -17.14 25.94
C GLU A 438 23.40 -16.28 25.28
N ASP A 439 24.66 -16.61 25.56
CA ASP A 439 25.85 -16.03 24.90
C ASP A 439 26.04 -16.63 23.49
N SER A 440 25.00 -16.57 22.66
CA SER A 440 25.01 -17.06 21.28
C SER A 440 24.30 -16.08 20.36
N PRO A 441 24.70 -16.02 19.07
CA PRO A 441 24.09 -15.12 18.08
C PRO A 441 22.64 -15.47 17.75
N LEU A 442 22.11 -16.59 18.27
CA LEU A 442 20.73 -17.04 18.01
C LEU A 442 19.67 -16.27 18.83
N ASN A 443 20.07 -15.36 19.72
CA ASN A 443 19.16 -14.52 20.52
C ASN A 443 18.11 -15.32 21.30
N ARG A 444 18.47 -16.50 21.79
CA ARG A 444 17.54 -17.36 22.55
C ARG A 444 17.49 -16.95 24.02
N VAL A 445 16.29 -16.93 24.58
CA VAL A 445 16.05 -16.63 26.00
C VAL A 445 16.31 -17.88 26.83
N MET A 446 17.15 -17.77 27.85
CA MET A 446 17.47 -18.83 28.82
C MET A 446 16.67 -18.67 30.10
N GLU A 447 16.49 -17.44 30.56
CA GLU A 447 15.65 -17.15 31.72
C GLU A 447 14.76 -15.93 31.45
N HIS A 448 13.57 -15.91 32.03
CA HIS A 448 12.70 -14.76 32.01
C HIS A 448 12.18 -14.50 33.42
N TYR A 449 12.53 -13.35 33.99
CA TYR A 449 12.11 -12.95 35.32
C TYR A 449 10.81 -12.17 35.25
N GLY A 450 9.87 -12.52 36.14
CA GLY A 450 8.67 -11.73 36.38
C GLY A 450 8.96 -10.41 37.10
N GLU A 451 7.92 -9.63 37.32
CA GLU A 451 8.02 -8.33 37.98
C GLU A 451 8.15 -8.46 39.50
N GLY A 452 9.02 -7.64 40.09
CA GLY A 452 9.14 -7.44 41.53
C GLY A 452 10.45 -7.96 42.13
N SER A 453 10.94 -7.27 43.17
CA SER A 453 12.24 -7.60 43.79
C SER A 453 12.28 -9.01 44.37
N GLU A 454 11.15 -9.51 44.88
CA GLU A 454 11.06 -10.87 45.43
C GLU A 454 11.30 -11.95 44.36
N TRP A 455 10.83 -11.73 43.12
CA TRP A 455 11.05 -12.66 42.01
C TRP A 455 12.53 -12.70 41.63
N HIS A 456 13.15 -11.53 41.59
CA HIS A 456 14.54 -11.38 41.17
C HIS A 456 15.50 -11.92 42.24
N GLU A 457 15.32 -11.54 43.50
CA GLU A 457 16.19 -11.95 44.63
C GLU A 457 16.09 -13.44 44.95
N LYS A 458 14.90 -14.05 44.79
CA LYS A 458 14.70 -15.49 45.03
C LYS A 458 15.05 -16.35 43.81
N GLY A 459 15.49 -15.78 42.70
CA GLY A 459 15.80 -16.54 41.49
C GLY A 459 14.57 -17.22 40.87
N LYS A 460 13.38 -16.63 41.04
CA LYS A 460 12.11 -17.12 40.51
C LYS A 460 11.95 -16.61 39.07
N SER A 461 12.52 -17.37 38.14
CA SER A 461 12.43 -17.13 36.70
C SER A 461 11.87 -18.34 35.98
N VAL A 462 11.20 -18.09 34.86
CA VAL A 462 10.92 -19.13 33.87
C VAL A 462 12.24 -19.48 33.19
N LYS A 463 12.64 -20.74 33.23
CA LYS A 463 13.91 -21.20 32.64
C LYS A 463 13.65 -22.02 31.39
N THR A 464 14.39 -21.75 30.34
CA THR A 464 14.31 -22.48 29.07
C THR A 464 15.65 -23.16 28.77
N GLY A 465 15.63 -24.47 28.59
CA GLY A 465 16.76 -25.28 28.17
C GLY A 465 16.58 -25.77 26.73
N TYR A 466 17.64 -25.67 25.93
CA TYR A 466 17.65 -26.11 24.53
C TYR A 466 18.56 -27.32 24.37
N HIS A 467 17.99 -28.44 23.92
CA HIS A 467 18.63 -29.74 23.85
C HIS A 467 18.36 -30.44 22.50
N LEU A 468 19.00 -31.59 22.33
CA LEU A 468 18.64 -32.58 21.32
C LEU A 468 18.12 -33.83 22.02
N ASN A 469 17.24 -34.58 21.35
CA ASN A 469 16.75 -35.83 21.92
C ASN A 469 17.89 -36.86 22.07
N THR A 470 17.82 -37.70 23.09
CA THR A 470 18.78 -38.79 23.30
C THR A 470 18.10 -40.01 23.92
N LEU A 471 18.61 -41.19 23.59
CA LEU A 471 18.14 -42.46 24.17
C LEU A 471 18.62 -42.69 25.61
N GLU A 472 19.68 -41.98 26.03
CA GLU A 472 20.32 -42.17 27.34
C GLU A 472 19.61 -41.43 28.48
N ASP A 473 18.83 -40.40 28.15
CA ASP A 473 18.08 -39.58 29.10
C ASP A 473 16.58 -39.81 28.92
N SER A 474 15.91 -40.28 29.97
CA SER A 474 14.47 -40.53 29.95
C SER A 474 13.65 -39.27 29.78
N LEU A 475 14.17 -38.09 30.16
CA LEU A 475 13.53 -36.80 29.93
C LEU A 475 13.55 -36.42 28.44
N LEU A 476 14.66 -36.72 27.76
CA LEU A 476 14.95 -36.31 26.38
C LEU A 476 14.72 -37.43 25.35
N ASN A 477 14.15 -38.57 25.75
CA ASN A 477 13.73 -39.61 24.82
C ASN A 477 12.35 -39.30 24.21
N CYS A 478 12.06 -39.86 23.03
CA CYS A 478 10.77 -39.69 22.37
C CYS A 478 10.42 -40.93 21.55
N LEU A 479 9.22 -41.49 21.76
CA LEU A 479 8.68 -42.53 20.90
C LEU A 479 8.33 -41.98 19.51
N ARG A 480 8.43 -42.85 18.51
CA ARG A 480 8.11 -42.57 17.11
C ARG A 480 6.91 -43.40 16.71
N PHE A 481 5.87 -42.72 16.23
CA PHE A 481 4.66 -43.35 15.72
C PHE A 481 4.55 -43.16 14.21
N ARG A 482 3.99 -44.17 13.54
CA ARG A 482 3.61 -44.10 12.13
C ARG A 482 2.12 -44.31 12.00
N ILE A 483 1.45 -43.44 11.25
CA ILE A 483 0.03 -43.55 10.95
C ILE A 483 -0.18 -44.04 9.52
N THR A 484 -1.18 -44.89 9.31
CA THR A 484 -1.63 -45.34 7.98
C THR A 484 -3.13 -45.16 7.87
N GLU A 485 -3.55 -44.46 6.82
CA GLU A 485 -4.95 -44.26 6.46
C GLU A 485 -5.49 -45.50 5.74
N VAL A 486 -6.60 -46.06 6.21
CA VAL A 486 -7.27 -47.20 5.57
C VAL A 486 -8.54 -46.75 4.83
N SER A 487 -9.28 -45.79 5.39
CA SER A 487 -10.42 -45.11 4.78
C SER A 487 -10.66 -43.76 5.46
N ASP A 488 -11.67 -42.99 5.02
CA ASP A 488 -12.01 -41.67 5.59
C ASP A 488 -12.25 -41.68 7.11
N THR A 489 -12.60 -42.84 7.70
CA THR A 489 -12.92 -42.96 9.13
C THR A 489 -12.19 -44.13 9.81
N LEU A 490 -11.12 -44.64 9.18
CA LEU A 490 -10.33 -45.75 9.73
C LEU A 490 -8.84 -45.49 9.57
N PHE A 491 -8.15 -45.47 10.72
CA PHE A 491 -6.71 -45.25 10.82
C PHE A 491 -6.06 -46.38 11.61
N THR A 492 -4.79 -46.64 11.30
CA THR A 492 -3.92 -47.54 12.08
C THR A 492 -2.67 -46.79 12.52
N ILE A 493 -2.25 -47.00 13.76
CA ILE A 493 -1.05 -46.40 14.36
C ILE A 493 -0.10 -47.52 14.78
N ASP A 494 1.13 -47.47 14.28
CA ASP A 494 2.22 -48.35 14.68
C ASP A 494 3.18 -47.61 15.63
N ASN A 495 3.47 -48.20 16.79
CA ASN A 495 4.59 -47.76 17.63
C ASN A 495 5.90 -48.34 17.05
N CYS A 496 6.77 -47.47 16.55
CA CYS A 496 7.98 -47.81 15.82
C CYS A 496 9.26 -47.74 16.67
N GLY A 497 9.13 -47.71 18.00
CA GLY A 497 10.26 -47.53 18.93
C GLY A 497 10.59 -46.04 19.14
N ASN A 498 11.81 -45.73 19.58
CA ASN A 498 12.26 -44.35 19.81
C ASN A 498 12.84 -43.70 18.55
N TYR A 499 12.82 -42.37 18.49
CA TYR A 499 13.65 -41.59 17.57
C TYR A 499 15.15 -41.80 17.87
N GLU A 500 15.98 -41.74 16.84
CA GLU A 500 17.45 -41.76 16.98
C GLU A 500 17.94 -40.50 17.72
N SER A 501 19.01 -40.60 18.52
CA SER A 501 19.58 -39.45 19.23
C SER A 501 20.01 -38.35 18.24
N GLY A 502 19.67 -37.09 18.51
CA GLY A 502 19.99 -35.95 17.66
C GLY A 502 18.97 -35.65 16.54
N ALA A 503 17.93 -36.47 16.38
CA ALA A 503 16.91 -36.30 15.33
C ALA A 503 15.86 -35.20 15.62
N LEU A 504 15.70 -34.78 16.88
CA LEU A 504 14.70 -33.81 17.32
C LEU A 504 15.35 -32.70 18.14
N HIS A 505 14.86 -31.48 17.92
CA HIS A 505 15.14 -30.35 18.83
C HIS A 505 14.23 -30.44 20.05
N VAL A 506 14.77 -30.21 21.25
CA VAL A 506 14.01 -30.30 22.49
C VAL A 506 14.14 -28.99 23.25
N GLU A 507 13.01 -28.33 23.52
CA GLU A 507 12.92 -27.13 24.33
C GLU A 507 12.20 -27.45 25.63
N CYS A 508 12.88 -27.36 26.77
CA CYS A 508 12.31 -27.62 28.09
C CYS A 508 12.15 -26.31 28.87
N LYS A 509 10.92 -25.99 29.28
CA LYS A 509 10.58 -24.83 30.11
C LYS A 509 10.23 -25.27 31.52
N SER A 510 10.93 -24.71 32.50
CA SER A 510 10.55 -24.75 33.91
C SER A 510 9.84 -23.45 34.25
N ASP A 511 8.63 -23.52 34.79
CA ASP A 511 7.97 -22.35 35.37
C ASP A 511 8.61 -21.94 36.71
N GLU A 512 8.15 -20.82 37.28
CA GLU A 512 8.66 -20.28 38.55
C GLU A 512 8.41 -21.20 39.75
N ASP A 513 7.48 -22.15 39.62
CA ASP A 513 7.13 -23.14 40.65
C ASP A 513 7.88 -24.47 40.48
N GLY A 514 8.64 -24.62 39.39
CA GLY A 514 9.47 -25.80 39.10
C GLY A 514 8.76 -26.89 38.30
N ASN A 515 7.56 -26.64 37.75
CA ASN A 515 6.93 -27.57 36.83
C ASN A 515 7.63 -27.49 35.47
N VAL A 516 7.95 -28.65 34.89
CA VAL A 516 8.72 -28.73 33.65
C VAL A 516 7.83 -29.17 32.49
N SER A 517 7.94 -28.48 31.36
CA SER A 517 7.29 -28.83 30.09
C SER A 517 8.33 -28.90 28.99
N CYS A 518 8.43 -30.03 28.29
CA CYS A 518 9.36 -30.23 27.18
C CYS A 518 8.62 -30.40 25.86
N PHE A 519 9.08 -29.70 24.83
CA PHE A 519 8.55 -29.74 23.47
C PHE A 519 9.61 -30.34 22.54
N PHE A 520 9.25 -31.41 21.86
CA PHE A 520 10.10 -32.10 20.89
C PHE A 520 9.66 -31.73 19.49
N THR A 521 10.58 -31.22 18.69
CA THR A 521 10.30 -30.69 17.35
C THR A 521 11.16 -31.41 16.32
N ASP A 522 10.54 -31.84 15.23
CA ASP A 522 11.24 -32.47 14.11
C ASP A 522 11.99 -31.45 13.23
N HIS A 523 12.74 -31.94 12.24
CA HIS A 523 13.48 -31.07 11.31
C HIS A 523 12.58 -30.20 10.42
N ALA A 524 11.29 -30.49 10.34
CA ALA A 524 10.30 -29.68 9.62
C ALA A 524 9.65 -28.62 10.53
N GLY A 525 10.09 -28.47 11.78
CA GLY A 525 9.56 -27.49 12.73
C GLY A 525 8.25 -27.88 13.39
N ARG A 526 7.84 -29.16 13.31
CA ARG A 526 6.57 -29.65 13.88
C ARG A 526 6.80 -30.31 15.23
N THR A 527 5.98 -29.97 16.22
CA THR A 527 6.05 -30.59 17.55
C THR A 527 5.51 -32.02 17.49
N VAL A 528 6.35 -33.02 17.81
CA VAL A 528 5.96 -34.45 17.80
C VAL A 528 5.61 -34.99 19.19
N LEU A 529 6.10 -34.35 20.25
CA LEU A 529 5.80 -34.69 21.64
C LEU A 529 5.78 -33.42 22.50
N ARG A 530 4.74 -33.29 23.32
CA ARG A 530 4.71 -32.41 24.49
C ARG A 530 4.74 -33.29 25.74
N ARG A 531 5.73 -33.09 26.59
CA ARG A 531 5.91 -33.83 27.83
C ARG A 531 5.77 -32.88 29.01
N GLU A 532 4.92 -33.22 29.97
CA GLU A 532 4.75 -32.45 31.19
C GLU A 532 5.17 -33.25 32.42
N LEU A 533 5.79 -32.54 33.35
CA LEU A 533 6.24 -33.01 34.66
C LEU A 533 5.61 -32.11 35.72
N PRO A 534 4.43 -32.48 36.24
CA PRO A 534 3.89 -31.81 37.41
C PRO A 534 4.86 -31.99 38.59
N GLY A 535 5.16 -30.89 39.30
CA GLY A 535 6.11 -30.89 40.42
C GLY A 535 5.73 -31.84 41.58
N ASP A 536 6.61 -31.90 42.59
CA ASP A 536 6.82 -32.85 43.72
C ASP A 536 5.63 -33.61 44.40
N SER A 537 4.38 -33.41 43.99
CA SER A 537 3.19 -34.07 44.55
C SER A 537 2.65 -35.26 43.74
N VAL A 538 3.22 -35.58 42.57
CA VAL A 538 2.89 -36.78 41.79
C VAL A 538 4.16 -37.60 41.49
N PRO A 539 4.19 -38.91 41.80
CA PRO A 539 5.36 -39.75 41.54
C PRO A 539 5.63 -39.86 40.03
N SER A 540 6.72 -39.22 39.57
CA SER A 540 7.59 -39.63 38.45
C SER A 540 6.94 -40.24 37.19
N ALA A 541 5.78 -39.74 36.77
CA ALA A 541 5.12 -40.17 35.54
C ALA A 541 5.06 -38.99 34.56
N TYR A 542 5.69 -39.16 33.40
CA TYR A 542 5.61 -38.18 32.33
C TYR A 542 4.20 -38.12 31.77
N CYS A 543 3.62 -36.93 31.69
CA CYS A 543 2.37 -36.71 30.97
C CYS A 543 2.70 -36.43 29.49
N ASP A 544 2.78 -37.48 28.68
CA ASP A 544 3.15 -37.40 27.28
C ASP A 544 1.94 -37.21 26.35
N THR A 545 1.99 -36.19 25.51
CA THR A 545 1.06 -35.99 24.39
C THR A 545 1.82 -36.07 23.07
N TYR A 546 1.55 -37.09 22.27
CA TYR A 546 2.18 -37.27 20.95
C TYR A 546 1.32 -36.69 19.83
N PHE A 547 1.99 -36.06 18.87
CA PHE A 547 1.40 -35.50 17.66
C PHE A 547 1.94 -36.27 16.46
N ILE A 548 1.06 -36.89 15.69
CA ILE A 548 1.43 -37.77 14.60
C ILE A 548 1.01 -37.12 13.29
N TYR A 549 1.99 -36.94 12.41
CA TYR A 549 1.82 -36.29 11.11
C TYR A 549 1.89 -37.30 9.96
N ASP A 550 1.27 -36.96 8.83
CA ASP A 550 1.46 -37.68 7.58
C ASP A 550 2.71 -37.25 6.79
N GLY A 551 2.92 -37.86 5.63
CA GLY A 551 4.02 -37.53 4.72
C GLY A 551 3.96 -36.11 4.15
N ASN A 552 2.77 -35.48 4.14
CA ASN A 552 2.58 -34.10 3.69
C ASN A 552 2.66 -33.08 4.84
N GLY A 553 2.73 -33.57 6.08
CA GLY A 553 2.84 -32.77 7.29
C GLY A 553 1.54 -32.34 7.95
N HIS A 554 0.40 -32.94 7.59
CA HIS A 554 -0.86 -32.71 8.31
C HIS A 554 -0.90 -33.52 9.61
N LEU A 555 -1.42 -32.91 10.68
CA LEU A 555 -1.62 -33.57 11.97
C LEU A 555 -2.78 -34.56 11.87
N GLN A 556 -2.50 -35.85 11.82
CA GLN A 556 -3.52 -36.88 11.65
C GLN A 556 -4.01 -37.51 12.94
N ALA A 557 -3.17 -37.53 13.98
CA ALA A 557 -3.58 -38.02 15.29
C ALA A 557 -2.90 -37.27 16.44
N VAL A 558 -3.63 -37.13 17.55
CA VAL A 558 -3.09 -36.70 18.83
C VAL A 558 -3.36 -37.80 19.85
N LEU A 559 -2.31 -38.25 20.52
CA LEU A 559 -2.38 -39.27 21.57
C LEU A 559 -2.10 -38.61 22.93
N PRO A 560 -3.14 -38.31 23.72
CA PRO A 560 -2.97 -37.77 25.08
C PRO A 560 -2.35 -38.79 26.04
N PRO A 561 -1.95 -38.37 27.26
CA PRO A 561 -1.32 -39.26 28.24
C PRO A 561 -2.15 -40.52 28.53
N ALA A 562 -3.47 -40.36 28.69
CA ALA A 562 -4.38 -41.47 28.95
C ALA A 562 -4.46 -42.51 27.80
N ALA A 563 -4.16 -42.12 26.56
CA ALA A 563 -4.05 -43.06 25.43
C ALA A 563 -2.75 -43.84 25.52
N ILE A 564 -1.63 -43.14 25.76
CA ILE A 564 -0.27 -43.69 25.83
C ILE A 564 -0.12 -44.66 27.00
N ASP A 565 -0.64 -44.33 28.19
CA ASP A 565 -0.60 -45.19 29.37
C ASP A 565 -1.26 -46.57 29.13
N LYS A 566 -2.19 -46.64 28.19
CA LYS A 566 -2.92 -47.87 27.82
C LYS A 566 -2.33 -48.57 26.59
N MET A 567 -1.30 -48.02 25.97
CA MET A 567 -0.59 -48.61 24.84
C MET A 567 0.62 -49.42 25.34
N GLN A 568 0.85 -50.57 24.71
CA GLN A 568 2.09 -51.34 24.84
C GLN A 568 3.24 -50.65 24.10
N VAL A 569 4.47 -50.92 24.57
CA VAL A 569 5.74 -50.34 24.06
C VAL A 569 5.99 -50.66 22.58
N THR A 570 5.44 -51.77 22.06
CA THR A 570 5.43 -52.08 20.61
C THR A 570 4.09 -52.68 20.23
N GLY A 571 3.56 -52.31 19.06
CA GLY A 571 2.27 -52.81 18.59
C GLY A 571 1.64 -51.94 17.50
N SER A 572 0.66 -52.52 16.81
CA SER A 572 -0.20 -51.84 15.83
C SER A 572 -1.60 -51.71 16.42
N TYR A 573 -2.18 -50.52 16.32
CA TYR A 573 -3.45 -50.15 16.94
C TYR A 573 -4.40 -49.58 15.90
N SER A 574 -5.67 -49.99 15.95
CA SER A 574 -6.70 -49.53 15.02
C SER A 574 -7.65 -48.57 15.72
N SER A 575 -8.00 -47.46 15.05
CA SER A 575 -8.94 -46.48 15.57
C SER A 575 -10.36 -47.03 15.80
N ALA A 576 -10.68 -48.21 15.25
CA ALA A 576 -11.99 -48.86 15.36
C ALA A 576 -12.05 -50.01 16.38
N SER A 577 -10.92 -50.63 16.73
CA SER A 577 -10.92 -51.83 17.60
C SER A 577 -10.00 -51.73 18.82
N SER A 578 -9.12 -50.72 18.88
CA SER A 578 -8.25 -50.49 20.02
C SER A 578 -8.91 -49.50 20.99
N ALA A 579 -9.35 -50.00 22.15
CA ALA A 579 -10.06 -49.20 23.16
C ALA A 579 -9.28 -47.96 23.63
N CYS A 580 -7.94 -48.02 23.66
CA CYS A 580 -7.10 -46.86 23.98
C CYS A 580 -7.26 -45.72 22.96
N LEU A 581 -7.29 -46.04 21.67
CA LEU A 581 -7.48 -45.04 20.60
C LEU A 581 -8.94 -44.59 20.49
N GLU A 582 -9.88 -45.53 20.60
CA GLU A 582 -11.30 -45.22 20.50
C GLU A 582 -11.76 -44.25 21.59
N GLN A 583 -11.30 -44.44 22.82
CA GLN A 583 -11.70 -43.63 23.97
C GLN A 583 -10.93 -42.32 24.10
N TYR A 584 -9.64 -42.29 23.76
CA TYR A 584 -8.76 -41.17 24.17
C TYR A 584 -8.06 -40.44 23.02
N ALA A 585 -7.95 -41.02 21.82
CA ALA A 585 -7.20 -40.39 20.73
C ALA A 585 -8.07 -39.41 19.93
N TYR A 586 -7.41 -38.38 19.41
CA TYR A 586 -7.95 -37.50 18.39
C TYR A 586 -7.47 -37.97 17.04
N PHE A 587 -8.33 -37.91 16.02
CA PHE A 587 -7.94 -38.18 14.64
C PHE A 587 -8.47 -37.12 13.69
N TYR A 588 -7.73 -36.89 12.61
CA TYR A 588 -8.06 -35.94 11.56
C TYR A 588 -7.67 -36.53 10.20
N ARG A 589 -8.58 -36.39 9.22
CA ARG A 589 -8.42 -36.82 7.83
C ARG A 589 -8.51 -35.59 6.94
N TYR A 590 -7.59 -35.49 5.97
CA TYR A 590 -7.51 -34.33 5.08
C TYR A 590 -7.71 -34.72 3.61
N ASP A 591 -8.40 -33.89 2.84
CA ASP A 591 -8.46 -34.07 1.38
C ASP A 591 -7.18 -33.60 0.68
N ARG A 592 -7.16 -33.72 -0.66
CA ARG A 592 -6.06 -33.25 -1.52
C ARG A 592 -5.80 -31.73 -1.48
N ARG A 593 -6.71 -30.96 -0.87
CA ARG A 593 -6.62 -29.50 -0.69
C ARG A 593 -6.28 -29.16 0.77
N ASN A 594 -5.87 -30.14 1.57
CA ASN A 594 -5.48 -29.99 2.97
C ASN A 594 -6.64 -29.54 3.88
N ARG A 595 -7.90 -29.87 3.53
CA ARG A 595 -9.09 -29.55 4.33
C ARG A 595 -9.50 -30.76 5.16
N CYS A 596 -9.86 -30.53 6.42
CA CYS A 596 -10.26 -31.61 7.33
C CYS A 596 -11.65 -32.16 6.96
N ILE A 597 -11.71 -33.32 6.31
CA ILE A 597 -12.94 -33.97 5.82
C ILE A 597 -13.53 -34.97 6.81
N ALA A 598 -12.74 -35.41 7.79
CA ALA A 598 -13.25 -36.19 8.91
C ALA A 598 -12.41 -35.94 10.16
N LYS A 599 -13.06 -35.85 11.31
CA LYS A 599 -12.37 -35.80 12.59
C LYS A 599 -13.06 -36.69 13.62
N LYS A 600 -12.28 -37.20 14.56
CA LYS A 600 -12.79 -37.93 15.72
C LYS A 600 -12.20 -37.33 16.98
N LEU A 601 -13.09 -37.05 17.93
CA LEU A 601 -12.73 -36.63 19.28
C LEU A 601 -12.73 -37.85 20.23
N PRO A 602 -12.02 -37.75 21.38
CA PRO A 602 -12.07 -38.75 22.44
C PRO A 602 -13.51 -39.04 22.87
N GLY A 603 -13.86 -40.32 23.00
CA GLY A 603 -15.20 -40.77 23.40
C GLY A 603 -16.33 -40.53 22.37
N SER A 604 -16.07 -39.80 21.29
CA SER A 604 -17.05 -39.49 20.24
C SER A 604 -16.91 -40.39 19.02
N ARG A 605 -17.97 -40.49 18.22
CA ARG A 605 -17.89 -41.06 16.86
C ARG A 605 -17.29 -40.03 15.89
N TRP A 606 -16.92 -40.49 14.70
CA TRP A 606 -16.42 -39.62 13.63
C TRP A 606 -17.44 -38.57 13.21
N GLU A 607 -16.98 -37.34 13.06
CA GLU A 607 -17.65 -36.25 12.38
C GLU A 607 -17.07 -36.12 10.97
N CYS A 608 -17.93 -36.07 9.96
CA CYS A 608 -17.56 -35.96 8.56
C CYS A 608 -17.98 -34.60 8.01
N PHE A 609 -17.20 -34.08 7.07
CA PHE A 609 -17.38 -32.78 6.43
C PHE A 609 -17.23 -32.91 4.93
N VAL A 610 -18.15 -32.30 4.19
CA VAL A 610 -18.12 -32.23 2.73
C VAL A 610 -18.06 -30.77 2.33
N TYR A 611 -17.02 -30.42 1.59
CA TYR A 611 -16.78 -29.08 1.10
C TYR A 611 -16.98 -29.03 -0.42
N ASP A 612 -17.44 -27.89 -0.91
CA ASP A 612 -17.43 -27.58 -2.35
C ASP A 612 -16.05 -27.06 -2.79
N ASP A 613 -15.86 -26.69 -4.06
CA ASP A 613 -14.58 -26.18 -4.56
C ASP A 613 -14.28 -24.72 -4.19
N ALA A 614 -15.25 -24.01 -3.59
CA ALA A 614 -15.05 -22.67 -3.02
C ALA A 614 -14.67 -22.71 -1.52
N ASP A 615 -14.37 -23.91 -0.99
CA ASP A 615 -14.03 -24.14 0.43
C ASP A 615 -15.19 -23.88 1.41
N HIS A 616 -16.43 -23.87 0.93
CA HIS A 616 -17.61 -23.80 1.78
C HIS A 616 -17.96 -25.18 2.34
N LEU A 617 -18.26 -25.25 3.64
CA LEU A 617 -18.77 -26.46 4.27
C LEU A 617 -20.24 -26.66 3.89
N ILE A 618 -20.51 -27.59 2.97
CA ILE A 618 -21.87 -27.84 2.46
C ILE A 618 -22.61 -28.85 3.31
N LEU A 619 -21.98 -29.97 3.65
CA LEU A 619 -22.58 -31.01 4.49
C LEU A 619 -21.69 -31.36 5.67
N SER A 620 -22.30 -31.60 6.81
CA SER A 620 -21.62 -32.16 7.99
C SER A 620 -22.47 -33.22 8.65
N GLN A 621 -21.82 -34.26 9.18
CA GLN A 621 -22.51 -35.36 9.84
C GLN A 621 -21.70 -35.89 11.00
N ASP A 622 -22.25 -35.71 12.20
CA ASP A 622 -21.77 -36.36 13.42
C ASP A 622 -22.28 -37.81 13.53
N GLY A 623 -21.85 -38.51 14.58
CA GLY A 623 -22.27 -39.89 14.82
C GLY A 623 -23.76 -40.10 15.06
N ASN A 624 -24.47 -39.13 15.63
CA ASN A 624 -25.90 -39.22 15.93
C ASN A 624 -26.76 -38.95 14.69
N LEU A 625 -26.34 -37.99 13.86
CA LEU A 625 -26.91 -37.73 12.55
C LEU A 625 -26.70 -38.94 11.62
N ARG A 626 -25.52 -39.56 11.66
CA ARG A 626 -25.25 -40.78 10.89
C ARG A 626 -26.16 -41.95 11.26
N LEU A 627 -26.44 -42.14 12.56
CA LEU A 627 -27.39 -43.16 13.03
C LEU A 627 -28.81 -42.94 12.49
N ARG A 628 -29.18 -41.70 12.17
CA ARG A 628 -30.47 -41.33 11.58
C ARG A 628 -30.45 -41.23 10.05
N GLY A 629 -29.29 -41.44 9.41
CA GLY A 629 -29.11 -41.23 7.97
C GLY A 629 -29.28 -39.77 7.55
N GLU A 630 -28.97 -38.83 8.44
CA GLU A 630 -29.15 -37.39 8.24
C GLU A 630 -27.80 -36.68 8.08
N TRP A 631 -27.77 -35.60 7.31
CA TRP A 631 -26.66 -34.67 7.14
C TRP A 631 -27.15 -33.27 7.46
N LYS A 632 -26.40 -32.51 8.24
CA LYS A 632 -26.62 -31.08 8.37
C LYS A 632 -26.08 -30.40 7.12
N PHE A 633 -26.90 -29.59 6.45
CA PHE A 633 -26.45 -28.78 5.32
C PHE A 633 -26.34 -27.30 5.70
N SER A 634 -25.43 -26.60 5.01
CA SER A 634 -25.22 -25.16 5.09
C SER A 634 -24.90 -24.66 3.68
N LEU A 635 -25.75 -23.80 3.12
CA LEU A 635 -25.54 -23.22 1.79
C LEU A 635 -25.33 -21.73 1.89
N SER A 636 -24.37 -21.26 1.11
CA SER A 636 -24.01 -19.85 1.03
C SER A 636 -24.52 -19.20 -0.25
N ASP A 637 -24.63 -17.88 -0.23
CA ASP A 637 -24.83 -17.08 -1.45
C ASP A 637 -23.52 -16.86 -2.22
N ALA A 638 -23.59 -16.14 -3.35
CA ALA A 638 -22.44 -15.76 -4.17
C ALA A 638 -21.28 -15.09 -3.40
N MET A 639 -21.58 -14.46 -2.25
CA MET A 639 -20.61 -13.74 -1.42
C MET A 639 -20.03 -14.62 -0.30
N GLY A 640 -20.40 -15.91 -0.25
CA GLY A 640 -19.93 -16.86 0.76
C GLY A 640 -20.64 -16.76 2.11
N ARG A 641 -21.75 -16.02 2.21
CA ARG A 641 -22.52 -15.87 3.47
C ARG A 641 -23.54 -16.99 3.58
N VAL A 642 -23.61 -17.64 4.73
CA VAL A 642 -24.55 -18.75 4.97
C VAL A 642 -26.00 -18.23 4.97
N VAL A 643 -26.78 -18.66 4.00
CA VAL A 643 -28.18 -18.23 3.82
C VAL A 643 -29.20 -19.32 4.14
N LEU A 644 -28.84 -20.60 3.99
CA LEU A 644 -29.74 -21.72 4.31
C LEU A 644 -29.03 -22.72 5.19
N THR A 645 -29.68 -23.16 6.27
CA THR A 645 -29.22 -24.31 7.04
C THR A 645 -30.36 -25.27 7.35
N GLY A 646 -30.04 -26.55 7.50
CA GLY A 646 -31.04 -27.56 7.80
C GLY A 646 -30.46 -28.97 7.86
N ILE A 647 -31.32 -29.97 7.72
CA ILE A 647 -30.95 -31.37 7.58
C ILE A 647 -31.45 -31.95 6.26
N CYS A 648 -30.71 -32.90 5.71
CA CYS A 648 -31.07 -33.65 4.50
C CYS A 648 -30.67 -35.12 4.67
N ARG A 649 -31.12 -35.99 3.77
CA ARG A 649 -30.85 -37.44 3.77
C ARG A 649 -30.08 -37.86 2.52
N ASN A 650 -29.08 -37.06 2.15
CA ASN A 650 -28.20 -37.36 1.02
C ASN A 650 -27.40 -38.65 1.27
N GLU A 651 -27.26 -39.48 0.24
CA GLU A 651 -26.38 -40.65 0.26
C GLU A 651 -24.97 -40.22 -0.15
N VAL A 652 -24.09 -40.08 0.84
CA VAL A 652 -22.68 -39.68 0.64
C VAL A 652 -21.81 -40.90 0.89
N VAL A 653 -21.25 -41.46 -0.18
CA VAL A 653 -20.40 -42.67 -0.12
C VAL A 653 -18.97 -42.32 0.28
N ASP A 654 -18.41 -41.24 -0.29
CA ASP A 654 -17.06 -40.76 -0.05
C ASP A 654 -17.12 -39.23 0.11
N VAL A 655 -16.66 -38.72 1.25
CA VAL A 655 -16.78 -37.30 1.59
C VAL A 655 -15.76 -36.43 0.86
N SER A 656 -14.66 -37.03 0.40
CA SER A 656 -13.58 -36.34 -0.31
C SER A 656 -13.93 -36.05 -1.77
N THR A 657 -14.85 -36.82 -2.36
CA THR A 657 -15.18 -36.73 -3.80
C THR A 657 -16.59 -36.22 -4.09
N PHE A 658 -17.50 -36.21 -3.10
CA PHE A 658 -18.93 -35.94 -3.30
C PHE A 658 -19.24 -34.62 -4.05
N LEU A 659 -18.51 -33.53 -3.78
CA LEU A 659 -18.64 -32.23 -4.47
C LEU A 659 -17.35 -31.81 -5.20
N CYS A 660 -16.52 -32.76 -5.60
CA CYS A 660 -15.32 -32.44 -6.37
C CYS A 660 -15.72 -31.84 -7.74
N GLY A 661 -15.19 -30.67 -8.09
CA GLY A 661 -15.53 -29.96 -9.34
C GLY A 661 -16.79 -29.10 -9.26
N VAL A 662 -17.38 -28.91 -8.07
CA VAL A 662 -18.68 -28.27 -7.87
C VAL A 662 -18.56 -27.11 -6.90
N VAL A 663 -19.24 -25.99 -7.18
CA VAL A 663 -19.50 -24.92 -6.22
C VAL A 663 -21.00 -24.90 -5.96
N ALA A 664 -21.40 -24.99 -4.69
CA ALA A 664 -22.80 -25.00 -4.30
C ALA A 664 -23.21 -23.58 -3.86
N GLU A 665 -24.36 -23.13 -4.37
CA GLU A 665 -24.81 -21.75 -4.15
C GLU A 665 -26.33 -21.70 -3.95
N ALA A 666 -26.78 -20.79 -3.11
CA ALA A 666 -28.18 -20.44 -2.95
C ALA A 666 -28.42 -18.99 -3.41
N VAL A 667 -29.24 -18.82 -4.44
CA VAL A 667 -29.53 -17.51 -5.06
C VAL A 667 -30.92 -17.04 -4.66
N TYR A 668 -31.00 -15.88 -4.01
CA TYR A 668 -32.27 -15.28 -3.60
C TYR A 668 -33.00 -14.61 -4.77
N SER A 669 -34.32 -14.80 -4.86
CA SER A 669 -35.18 -13.98 -5.71
C SER A 669 -36.53 -13.74 -5.05
N PRO A 670 -37.01 -12.47 -4.95
CA PRO A 670 -38.32 -12.17 -4.36
C PRO A 670 -39.48 -12.68 -5.22
N TYR A 671 -39.23 -12.97 -6.50
CA TYR A 671 -40.23 -13.52 -7.43
C TYR A 671 -40.23 -15.05 -7.49
N ASN A 672 -39.33 -15.69 -6.75
CA ASN A 672 -39.31 -17.14 -6.66
C ASN A 672 -40.60 -17.60 -5.96
N THR A 673 -41.41 -18.42 -6.64
CA THR A 673 -42.66 -18.95 -6.10
C THR A 673 -42.46 -20.20 -5.25
N ASP A 674 -41.25 -20.76 -5.24
CA ASP A 674 -40.88 -21.88 -4.37
C ASP A 674 -40.64 -21.38 -2.94
N THR A 675 -41.61 -21.65 -2.08
CA THR A 675 -41.56 -21.26 -0.67
C THR A 675 -40.75 -22.22 0.19
N ILE A 676 -40.35 -23.39 -0.35
CA ILE A 676 -39.63 -24.42 0.43
C ILE A 676 -38.32 -23.88 0.99
N PHE A 677 -37.62 -23.03 0.24
CA PHE A 677 -36.33 -22.43 0.63
C PHE A 677 -36.41 -20.94 0.93
N GLY A 678 -37.59 -20.43 1.29
CA GLY A 678 -37.75 -19.01 1.64
C GLY A 678 -37.36 -18.06 0.50
N GLY A 679 -37.59 -18.45 -0.76
CA GLY A 679 -37.26 -17.65 -1.95
C GLY A 679 -35.88 -17.90 -2.57
N TYR A 680 -35.06 -18.78 -1.98
CA TYR A 680 -33.77 -19.18 -2.56
C TYR A 680 -33.91 -20.31 -3.60
N SER A 681 -33.10 -20.25 -4.65
CA SER A 681 -32.86 -21.35 -5.60
C SER A 681 -31.49 -21.97 -5.36
N ILE A 682 -31.41 -23.29 -5.27
CA ILE A 682 -30.16 -24.01 -4.97
C ILE A 682 -29.51 -24.49 -6.28
N HIS A 683 -28.21 -24.24 -6.41
CA HIS A 683 -27.37 -24.66 -7.53
C HIS A 683 -26.17 -25.49 -7.05
N GLY A 684 -25.62 -26.31 -7.93
CA GLY A 684 -24.45 -27.16 -7.67
C GLY A 684 -24.73 -28.43 -6.85
N VAL A 685 -25.71 -28.41 -5.94
CA VAL A 685 -26.05 -29.59 -5.11
C VAL A 685 -27.55 -29.85 -5.09
N THR A 686 -27.93 -31.14 -5.06
CA THR A 686 -29.34 -31.55 -4.85
C THR A 686 -29.50 -32.08 -3.44
N LEU A 687 -30.40 -31.50 -2.64
CA LEU A 687 -30.70 -31.95 -1.29
C LEU A 687 -31.82 -33.00 -1.31
N SER A 688 -31.58 -34.16 -0.69
CA SER A 688 -32.59 -35.22 -0.54
C SER A 688 -33.40 -35.02 0.73
N SER A 689 -34.74 -34.93 0.62
CA SER A 689 -35.66 -34.70 1.75
C SER A 689 -35.20 -33.58 2.71
N PRO A 690 -34.98 -32.34 2.22
CA PRO A 690 -34.49 -31.26 3.06
C PRO A 690 -35.54 -30.82 4.08
N VAL A 691 -35.08 -30.54 5.30
CA VAL A 691 -35.84 -29.88 6.36
C VAL A 691 -35.02 -28.69 6.85
N LEU A 692 -35.55 -27.48 6.69
CA LEU A 692 -34.85 -26.26 7.10
C LEU A 692 -34.82 -26.07 8.61
N HIS A 693 -33.73 -25.49 9.08
CA HIS A 693 -33.59 -24.96 10.44
C HIS A 693 -33.48 -23.43 10.44
N SER A 694 -32.82 -22.85 9.44
CA SER A 694 -32.82 -21.40 9.27
C SER A 694 -32.69 -20.95 7.82
N VAL A 695 -33.23 -19.75 7.56
CA VAL A 695 -33.03 -18.95 6.35
C VAL A 695 -32.53 -17.58 6.78
N SER A 696 -31.51 -17.03 6.13
CA SER A 696 -31.02 -15.67 6.39
C SER A 696 -31.10 -14.84 5.12
N TYR A 697 -31.44 -13.57 5.26
CA TYR A 697 -31.52 -12.60 4.17
C TYR A 697 -30.51 -11.49 4.40
N TYR A 698 -29.88 -11.04 3.33
CA TYR A 698 -28.85 -10.01 3.35
C TYR A 698 -29.16 -8.91 2.33
N ASP A 699 -28.52 -7.76 2.51
CA ASP A 699 -28.41 -6.63 1.56
C ASP A 699 -29.69 -5.86 1.22
N SER A 700 -30.88 -6.42 1.44
CA SER A 700 -32.15 -5.79 1.08
C SER A 700 -33.30 -6.26 1.96
N TYR A 701 -34.42 -5.54 1.90
CA TYR A 701 -35.68 -5.92 2.55
C TYR A 701 -36.72 -6.47 1.56
N ALA A 702 -36.29 -6.86 0.35
CA ALA A 702 -37.18 -7.36 -0.71
C ALA A 702 -37.90 -8.68 -0.34
N PHE A 703 -37.48 -9.35 0.73
CA PHE A 703 -38.13 -10.54 1.27
C PHE A 703 -39.37 -10.25 2.12
N LEU A 704 -39.55 -9.01 2.59
CA LEU A 704 -40.71 -8.65 3.42
C LEU A 704 -42.02 -8.85 2.64
N GLY A 705 -42.96 -9.57 3.25
CA GLY A 705 -44.26 -9.88 2.64
C GLY A 705 -44.20 -10.95 1.53
N GLN A 706 -43.02 -11.50 1.21
CA GLN A 706 -42.83 -12.53 0.20
C GLN A 706 -42.58 -13.90 0.84
N ASN A 707 -42.88 -14.98 0.11
CA ASN A 707 -42.52 -16.35 0.51
C ASN A 707 -42.95 -16.76 1.93
N GLY A 708 -44.06 -16.21 2.42
CA GLY A 708 -44.58 -16.46 3.78
C GLY A 708 -43.92 -15.62 4.88
N PHE A 709 -42.93 -14.79 4.54
CA PHE A 709 -42.33 -13.85 5.49
C PHE A 709 -43.31 -12.70 5.79
N PRO A 710 -43.60 -12.40 7.07
CA PRO A 710 -44.50 -11.30 7.44
C PRO A 710 -44.05 -9.93 6.92
N SER A 711 -44.98 -9.06 6.56
CA SER A 711 -44.67 -7.66 6.20
C SER A 711 -44.37 -6.84 7.45
N TYR A 712 -43.21 -7.08 8.08
CA TYR A 712 -42.71 -6.30 9.22
C TYR A 712 -42.16 -4.96 8.74
N ALA A 713 -43.06 -4.06 8.37
CA ALA A 713 -42.71 -2.69 7.97
C ALA A 713 -41.88 -1.99 9.06
N TYR A 714 -40.97 -1.13 8.60
CA TYR A 714 -40.33 -0.15 9.45
C TYR A 714 -41.40 0.74 10.07
N ASP A 715 -41.30 0.99 11.38
CA ASP A 715 -42.27 1.81 12.09
C ASP A 715 -41.70 3.22 12.32
N GLU A 716 -41.89 4.08 11.32
CA GLU A 716 -41.50 5.50 11.37
C GLU A 716 -42.17 6.26 12.53
N SER A 717 -43.34 5.80 13.00
CA SER A 717 -44.07 6.46 14.10
C SER A 717 -43.35 6.36 15.45
N LEU A 718 -42.34 5.48 15.53
CA LEU A 718 -41.49 5.26 16.68
C LEU A 718 -40.03 5.70 16.42
N GLU A 719 -39.77 6.54 15.41
CA GLU A 719 -38.62 7.46 15.39
C GLU A 719 -38.70 8.39 16.60
N MET A 720 -38.43 7.83 17.77
CA MET A 720 -38.58 8.48 19.05
C MET A 720 -37.34 9.33 19.32
N GLU A 721 -37.55 10.54 19.86
CA GLU A 721 -36.49 11.45 20.25
C GLU A 721 -35.46 10.73 21.17
N GLY A 722 -34.28 10.43 20.62
CA GLY A 722 -33.18 9.75 21.30
C GLY A 722 -32.86 8.30 20.88
N TYR A 723 -33.51 7.75 19.85
CA TYR A 723 -33.13 6.48 19.19
C TYR A 723 -32.64 6.70 17.75
N GLY A 724 -31.94 5.70 17.17
CA GLY A 724 -31.40 5.81 15.81
C GLY A 724 -32.48 5.76 14.73
N ALA A 725 -32.28 6.50 13.64
CA ALA A 725 -33.18 6.52 12.47
C ALA A 725 -32.67 5.58 11.37
N TRP A 726 -33.61 4.91 10.68
CA TRP A 726 -33.27 4.00 9.60
C TRP A 726 -32.66 4.76 8.42
N TYR A 727 -31.69 4.14 7.77
CA TYR A 727 -31.00 4.71 6.63
C TYR A 727 -31.21 3.89 5.37
N GLY A 728 -31.77 4.50 4.33
CA GLY A 728 -31.99 3.87 3.03
C GLY A 728 -33.46 3.66 2.73
N ASP A 729 -33.73 3.00 1.61
CA ASP A 729 -35.07 2.53 1.25
C ASP A 729 -35.05 1.00 1.08
N SER A 730 -36.25 0.39 1.05
CA SER A 730 -36.41 -1.07 0.96
C SER A 730 -35.87 -1.70 -0.33
N CYS A 731 -35.56 -0.90 -1.35
CA CYS A 731 -35.22 -1.31 -2.72
C CYS A 731 -33.83 -0.83 -3.20
N SER A 732 -33.08 -0.13 -2.35
CA SER A 732 -31.79 0.46 -2.69
C SER A 732 -30.70 -0.61 -2.63
N VAL A 733 -30.07 -0.85 -3.78
CA VAL A 733 -29.07 -1.92 -3.95
C VAL A 733 -27.83 -1.70 -3.09
N TYR A 734 -27.56 -0.48 -2.61
CA TYR A 734 -26.27 -0.12 -1.97
C TYR A 734 -26.36 0.27 -0.48
N SER A 735 -27.54 0.53 0.08
CA SER A 735 -27.66 1.02 1.47
C SER A 735 -27.37 -0.03 2.54
N HIS A 736 -27.58 -1.32 2.25
CA HIS A 736 -27.45 -2.40 3.24
C HIS A 736 -26.49 -3.51 2.85
N LYS A 737 -25.69 -3.32 1.80
CA LYS A 737 -24.73 -4.34 1.34
C LYS A 737 -23.80 -4.79 2.46
N GLY A 738 -23.71 -6.11 2.63
CA GLY A 738 -22.93 -6.78 3.65
C GLY A 738 -23.67 -7.04 4.97
N LEU A 739 -24.90 -6.55 5.14
CA LEU A 739 -25.65 -6.67 6.40
C LEU A 739 -26.74 -7.74 6.31
N GLN A 740 -26.97 -8.46 7.41
CA GLN A 740 -28.08 -9.40 7.54
C GLN A 740 -29.36 -8.65 7.87
N THR A 741 -30.27 -8.54 6.93
CA THR A 741 -31.51 -7.75 7.07
C THR A 741 -32.66 -8.56 7.65
N GLY A 742 -32.62 -9.90 7.57
CA GLY A 742 -33.62 -10.74 8.21
C GLY A 742 -33.24 -12.20 8.34
N SER A 743 -34.08 -12.95 9.05
CA SER A 743 -33.96 -14.41 9.16
C SER A 743 -35.29 -15.09 9.50
N ILE A 744 -35.37 -16.37 9.15
CA ILE A 744 -36.38 -17.31 9.58
C ILE A 744 -35.67 -18.40 10.38
N SER A 745 -36.21 -18.77 11.53
CA SER A 745 -35.77 -19.90 12.34
C SER A 745 -36.91 -20.90 12.50
N PHE A 746 -36.65 -22.17 12.24
CA PHE A 746 -37.62 -23.27 12.38
C PHE A 746 -37.31 -24.04 13.67
N PRO A 747 -38.14 -23.93 14.72
CA PRO A 747 -37.91 -24.64 15.96
C PRO A 747 -37.98 -26.16 15.76
N LEU A 748 -37.15 -26.90 16.51
CA LEU A 748 -37.12 -28.38 16.43
C LEU A 748 -38.38 -29.05 17.00
N GLN A 749 -39.21 -28.32 17.75
CA GLN A 749 -40.46 -28.84 18.30
C GLN A 749 -41.46 -29.10 17.18
N ALA A 750 -42.00 -30.31 17.13
CA ALA A 750 -43.01 -30.68 16.14
C ALA A 750 -44.20 -29.71 16.17
N HIS A 751 -44.58 -29.22 14.99
CA HIS A 751 -45.68 -28.26 14.77
C HIS A 751 -45.49 -26.86 15.37
N ALA A 752 -44.27 -26.50 15.83
CA ALA A 752 -43.99 -25.12 16.20
C ALA A 752 -44.03 -24.19 14.97
N PRO A 753 -44.58 -22.98 15.09
CA PRO A 753 -44.56 -22.01 14.01
C PRO A 753 -43.12 -21.55 13.73
N ALA A 754 -42.85 -21.16 12.49
CA ALA A 754 -41.60 -20.51 12.12
C ALA A 754 -41.47 -19.16 12.84
N LEU A 755 -40.25 -18.83 13.26
CA LEU A 755 -39.94 -17.57 13.91
C LEU A 755 -39.23 -16.63 12.92
N TYR A 756 -39.76 -15.44 12.74
CA TYR A 756 -39.29 -14.42 11.82
C TYR A 756 -38.55 -13.33 12.57
N SER A 757 -37.45 -12.83 11.99
CA SER A 757 -36.69 -11.70 12.51
C SER A 757 -36.31 -10.75 11.38
N VAL A 758 -36.44 -9.44 11.59
CA VAL A 758 -35.93 -8.39 10.71
C VAL A 758 -35.13 -7.39 11.53
N SER A 759 -34.01 -6.92 11.01
CA SER A 759 -33.15 -5.92 11.66
C SER A 759 -32.95 -4.73 10.74
N TYR A 760 -33.16 -3.52 11.27
CA TYR A 760 -32.97 -2.25 10.58
C TYR A 760 -31.70 -1.55 11.04
N TYR A 761 -31.04 -0.85 10.12
CA TYR A 761 -29.71 -0.28 10.31
C TYR A 761 -29.65 1.23 10.02
N ASP A 762 -28.77 1.93 10.72
CA ASP A 762 -28.44 3.34 10.44
C ASP A 762 -27.37 3.50 9.34
N LYS A 763 -27.04 4.76 9.01
CA LYS A 763 -26.02 5.11 7.99
C LYS A 763 -24.62 4.60 8.31
N TYR A 764 -24.36 4.26 9.58
CA TYR A 764 -23.10 3.71 10.07
C TYR A 764 -23.12 2.19 10.16
N ARG A 765 -24.16 1.54 9.60
CA ARG A 765 -24.35 0.08 9.57
C ARG A 765 -24.57 -0.55 10.95
N ARG A 766 -25.11 0.21 11.90
CA ARG A 766 -25.42 -0.27 13.27
C ARG A 766 -26.89 -0.63 13.37
N CYS A 767 -27.19 -1.76 14.02
CA CYS A 767 -28.57 -2.22 14.19
C CYS A 767 -29.31 -1.31 15.17
N ILE A 768 -30.35 -0.61 14.70
CA ILE A 768 -31.15 0.36 15.46
C ILE A 768 -32.51 -0.18 15.87
N GLN A 769 -33.03 -1.18 15.16
CA GLN A 769 -34.31 -1.79 15.46
C GLN A 769 -34.29 -3.26 15.07
N THR A 770 -34.95 -4.10 15.84
CA THR A 770 -35.18 -5.50 15.49
C THR A 770 -36.60 -5.88 15.84
N HIS A 771 -37.27 -6.61 14.95
CA HIS A 771 -38.56 -7.20 15.24
C HIS A 771 -38.48 -8.71 15.12
N THR A 772 -39.00 -9.39 16.12
CA THR A 772 -39.01 -10.86 16.16
C THR A 772 -40.40 -11.36 16.49
N SER A 773 -40.85 -12.40 15.81
CA SER A 773 -42.01 -13.18 16.30
C SER A 773 -41.58 -14.09 17.44
N HIS A 774 -42.50 -14.40 18.35
CA HIS A 774 -42.31 -15.40 19.40
C HIS A 774 -43.33 -16.54 19.29
N LEU A 775 -43.10 -17.65 20.01
CA LEU A 775 -43.91 -18.88 19.93
C LEU A 775 -45.39 -18.71 20.35
N LEU A 776 -45.74 -17.64 21.06
CA LEU A 776 -47.12 -17.29 21.44
C LEU A 776 -47.86 -16.43 20.38
N ASP A 777 -47.39 -16.42 19.14
CA ASP A 777 -48.03 -15.72 18.00
C ASP A 777 -48.14 -14.19 18.17
N GLY A 778 -47.09 -13.59 18.73
CA GLY A 778 -46.93 -12.15 18.92
C GLY A 778 -45.53 -11.69 18.52
N ARG A 779 -45.27 -10.38 18.68
CA ARG A 779 -44.09 -9.69 18.15
C ARG A 779 -43.39 -8.94 19.27
N ASP A 780 -42.11 -9.24 19.46
CA ASP A 780 -41.21 -8.46 20.30
C ASP A 780 -40.47 -7.46 19.41
N SER A 781 -40.29 -6.23 19.90
CA SER A 781 -39.55 -5.19 19.18
C SER A 781 -38.48 -4.58 20.06
N GLU A 782 -37.25 -4.51 19.56
CA GLU A 782 -36.14 -3.85 20.23
C GLU A 782 -35.68 -2.62 19.46
N TYR A 783 -35.30 -1.58 20.22
CA TYR A 783 -34.84 -0.30 19.69
C TYR A 783 -33.53 0.11 20.38
N PHE A 784 -32.57 0.61 19.59
CA PHE A 784 -31.22 0.93 20.05
C PHE A 784 -30.82 2.35 19.68
N SER A 785 -29.99 2.95 20.54
CA SER A 785 -29.35 4.25 20.31
C SER A 785 -27.87 4.13 20.66
N TYR A 786 -27.01 4.69 19.82
CA TYR A 786 -25.55 4.62 19.99
C TYR A 786 -24.94 6.02 19.99
N ASP A 787 -23.83 6.19 20.70
CA ASP A 787 -22.97 7.36 20.52
C ASP A 787 -22.17 7.26 19.21
N PHE A 788 -21.36 8.26 18.88
CA PHE A 788 -20.53 8.25 17.68
C PHE A 788 -19.55 7.07 17.65
N ALA A 789 -18.95 6.73 18.79
CA ALA A 789 -17.99 5.63 18.91
C ALA A 789 -18.62 4.23 18.83
N GLY A 790 -19.96 4.13 18.74
CA GLY A 790 -20.70 2.87 18.63
C GLY A 790 -21.07 2.25 19.97
N LYS A 791 -20.92 2.96 21.09
CA LYS A 791 -21.36 2.51 22.41
C LYS A 791 -22.87 2.68 22.54
N LEU A 792 -23.54 1.65 23.06
CA LEU A 792 -24.97 1.66 23.30
C LEU A 792 -25.33 2.67 24.42
N LEU A 793 -26.22 3.62 24.11
CA LEU A 793 -26.74 4.65 25.03
C LEU A 793 -28.11 4.28 25.61
N LYS A 794 -29.01 3.75 24.78
CA LYS A 794 -30.38 3.39 25.18
C LYS A 794 -30.81 2.10 24.50
N ARG A 795 -31.65 1.34 25.21
CA ARG A 795 -32.35 0.16 24.70
C ARG A 795 -33.79 0.17 25.19
N LEU A 796 -34.73 -0.03 24.29
CA LEU A 796 -36.15 -0.23 24.60
C LEU A 796 -36.58 -1.59 24.05
N HIS A 797 -37.36 -2.33 24.84
CA HIS A 797 -37.99 -3.59 24.45
C HIS A 797 -39.50 -3.42 24.63
N VAL A 798 -40.28 -3.77 23.61
CA VAL A 798 -41.75 -3.62 23.54
C VAL A 798 -42.38 -4.95 23.20
#